data_AF-A0A7K7GR04-F1
#
_entry.id   AF-A0A7K7GR04-F1
#
_cell.length_a   1.000
_cell.length_b   1.000
_cell.length_c   1.000
_cell.angle_alpha   90.00
_cell.angle_beta   90.00
_cell.angle_gamma   90.00
#
_symmetry.space_group_name_H-M   'P 1'
#
loop_
_entity.id
_entity.type
_entity.pdbx_description
1 polymer ?
#
loop_
_entity_poly.entity_id
_entity_poly.type
_entity_poly.pdbx_seq_one_letter_code
_entity_poly.pdbx_strand_id
1 'polypeptide(L)'
;ESLSSDASLGCAAEVDIALVSWQGAEDDPEAGQGGDPAAPPWLQLSPSQEPANLTDSSEFLADDCSIIAGGSLIGWHPDSAAVLWRRILGILGDVNNIQSPKIHAKVFGYLYELWYKLAKIRDNLAISVDNQSTPSPPVLIPPLRIFASWLFKAATLPSQYKEGKLQAFRLLCAMMSRRQDLLPNSDFLLHFYSVLRLGLTSQDQDILNTVIKHCPPWFFFLGLPGFTMLIGDFLGAAARVLSTDTPEAPRSEAHTILGALVCFPNTYQGIPQLGPISEAGDSSTGAADLKYCLINILLKNATEEPSEAARCIAICGLGVWICEELTQSTSHPHVKKAINVIGVTLKFSNKLVAQVACDVLQLLVSYWQKLQQHESSLCKKITEILVATIAFLLPGAEHSSLEADKKFIVSLLLCLLDWCMALPLKMLLEPVSAGAVEDQHASRAPLLDYIYRVLHCCVNGSSTYTQQSHYVLSLADLSSADYDPFLPLGNVRSSSEPAQCPSSTELGNLLTVAEEKRRRSLELIPLTARMVMTHLVNHLSHFPLRGGPAVLHSLLAEHHDNSFVDSSELCSDVFRSPSLQLFVLNDSTLISYLQLPAQGSAGARPAVRVILRDISGKYSWDGSVLCGPLEGCLPQQGAAAFSFTIPSRAEQGQRSQGQGAQEQGAQGQGAQEQGCSQAEEGEDALDQLLERLGSSSPECLPQPQRRLNEPAPPPRGMSAEQERSIGEALLRQSARETELLRQRGHRLAPLQPPPPATPQGSFYFCRLLLDQLGMNSWDRRKSFHLLKKNSKLLRELKNLDSRQCRETHKIAVFYIAEGQEDKCSILANARGSQAYEDFVAGLGWEVELSTHGGFMGGLQRNGSTGHTAPYYATSTVEIIFHVSTRMPSDSDDSLTKKLRHLGNDEVHVVWSEHTRNYRRGIIPTDFGDVLIVIYPMRSRMFFIEILKKPEVPFFGPLFDGAIVTAQLLPSLICATCINASRAVKSLIPLYQSFYEERALYLEAIIQNHKEVMTFEDFAAQVFSPSPSYSLGGTG
;
A
#
# COMPACT_ATOMS: atom_id res chain seq x y z
N GLU A 1 37.68 32.15 21.32
CA GLU A 1 39.05 31.62 21.14
C GLU A 1 38.88 30.18 20.63
N SER A 2 39.25 29.75 19.42
CA SER A 2 39.91 30.38 18.25
C SER A 2 39.50 29.55 17.01
N LEU A 3 39.00 30.10 15.88
CA LEU A 3 39.75 30.46 14.65
C LEU A 3 40.84 29.44 14.23
N SER A 4 40.98 28.97 12.98
CA SER A 4 40.30 29.24 11.68
C SER A 4 40.31 27.95 10.81
N SER A 5 40.09 27.84 9.48
CA SER A 5 39.90 28.78 8.33
C SER A 5 39.34 28.01 7.10
N ASP A 6 38.79 28.73 6.11
CA ASP A 6 38.16 28.22 4.88
C ASP A 6 39.10 27.72 3.75
N ALA A 7 38.50 27.07 2.75
CA ALA A 7 38.93 27.13 1.35
C ALA A 7 37.74 27.05 0.37
N SER A 8 37.26 28.21 -0.11
CA SER A 8 36.21 28.32 -1.15
C SER A 8 36.72 29.06 -2.40
N LEU A 9 36.39 28.54 -3.58
CA LEU A 9 36.53 29.21 -4.90
C LEU A 9 35.12 29.21 -5.52
N GLY A 10 34.40 30.34 -5.61
CA GLY A 10 34.56 31.38 -6.64
C GLY A 10 33.42 31.23 -7.67
N CYS A 11 32.79 32.26 -8.27
CA CYS A 11 33.06 33.70 -8.29
C CYS A 11 31.81 34.43 -8.87
N ALA A 12 31.41 35.59 -8.35
CA ALA A 12 30.75 36.69 -9.10
C ALA A 12 30.52 37.92 -8.19
N ALA A 13 30.92 39.10 -8.65
CA ALA A 13 30.92 40.34 -7.88
C ALA A 13 29.53 40.90 -7.56
N GLU A 14 29.32 41.33 -6.31
CA GLU A 14 28.30 42.30 -5.92
C GLU A 14 28.87 43.72 -5.94
N VAL A 15 27.98 44.71 -6.15
CA VAL A 15 28.29 46.14 -6.01
C VAL A 15 27.44 46.68 -4.88
N ASP A 16 28.09 47.11 -3.80
CA ASP A 16 27.42 47.70 -2.63
C ASP A 16 26.59 48.93 -3.01
N ILE A 17 25.32 48.93 -2.59
CA ILE A 17 24.53 50.15 -2.40
C ILE A 17 23.94 50.08 -1.00
N ALA A 18 24.34 51.03 -0.15
CA ALA A 18 23.98 51.05 1.26
C ALA A 18 22.47 51.20 1.50
N LEU A 19 21.90 50.33 2.33
CA LEU A 19 20.52 50.41 2.77
C LEU A 19 20.40 51.43 3.91
N VAL A 20 19.61 52.49 3.72
CA VAL A 20 19.27 53.42 4.80
C VAL A 20 18.09 52.86 5.60
N SER A 21 18.26 52.81 6.93
CA SER A 21 17.23 52.39 7.88
C SER A 21 16.00 53.31 7.84
N TRP A 22 14.81 52.75 7.66
CA TRP A 22 13.55 53.45 7.91
C TRP A 22 13.02 53.06 9.30
N GLN A 23 12.74 54.07 10.12
CA GLN A 23 12.15 53.90 11.46
C GLN A 23 10.63 53.72 11.33
N GLY A 24 10.05 52.92 12.23
CA GLY A 24 8.60 52.74 12.30
C GLY A 24 7.89 54.01 12.79
N ALA A 25 6.64 54.16 12.35
CA ALA A 25 5.66 55.07 12.95
C ALA A 25 4.71 54.26 13.83
N GLU A 26 4.20 54.90 14.88
CA GLU A 26 3.61 54.24 16.06
C GLU A 26 2.17 53.75 15.86
N ASP A 27 1.76 52.81 16.72
CA ASP A 27 0.38 52.33 16.86
C ASP A 27 -0.56 53.45 17.33
N ASP A 28 -1.86 53.34 16.96
CA ASP A 28 -2.94 53.88 17.78
C ASP A 28 -4.18 52.96 17.69
N PRO A 29 -4.71 52.42 18.81
CA PRO A 29 -5.82 51.46 18.80
C PRO A 29 -7.15 52.07 19.27
N GLU A 30 -8.26 51.78 18.58
CA GLU A 30 -9.57 51.75 19.25
C GLU A 30 -10.58 50.82 18.56
N ALA A 31 -11.51 50.27 19.35
CA ALA A 31 -12.30 49.08 18.98
C ALA A 31 -13.80 49.40 18.73
N GLY A 32 -14.44 48.61 17.84
CA GLY A 32 -15.87 48.67 17.55
C GLY A 32 -16.44 47.29 17.18
N GLN A 33 -17.64 46.97 17.68
CA GLN A 33 -18.20 45.61 17.71
C GLN A 33 -19.02 45.23 16.46
N GLY A 34 -18.93 43.94 16.07
CA GLY A 34 -20.11 43.08 15.80
C GLY A 34 -20.85 43.22 14.46
N GLY A 35 -20.70 42.22 13.59
CA GLY A 35 -21.57 41.96 12.43
C GLY A 35 -21.29 40.60 11.78
N ASP A 36 -22.34 39.91 11.31
CA ASP A 36 -22.27 38.59 10.67
C ASP A 36 -21.44 38.59 9.36
N PRO A 37 -20.84 37.45 8.97
CA PRO A 37 -20.04 37.33 7.75
C PRO A 37 -20.91 37.22 6.49
N ALA A 38 -21.46 38.34 6.05
CA ALA A 38 -22.00 38.48 4.69
C ALA A 38 -20.84 38.51 3.66
N ALA A 39 -21.06 37.90 2.49
CA ALA A 39 -20.03 37.69 1.48
C ALA A 39 -19.39 39.01 0.96
N PRO A 40 -18.08 39.02 0.63
CA PRO A 40 -17.39 40.23 0.20
C PRO A 40 -17.84 40.76 -1.18
N PRO A 41 -17.73 42.07 -1.47
CA PRO A 41 -18.53 42.73 -2.52
C PRO A 41 -18.08 42.47 -3.98
N TRP A 42 -16.99 41.73 -4.20
CA TRP A 42 -16.36 41.59 -5.53
C TRP A 42 -17.07 40.60 -6.47
N LEU A 43 -18.21 40.02 -6.07
CA LEU A 43 -18.98 39.05 -6.85
C LEU A 43 -20.16 39.63 -7.64
N GLN A 44 -20.38 40.95 -7.66
CA GLN A 44 -21.46 41.59 -8.44
C GLN A 44 -20.98 42.70 -9.38
N LEU A 45 -20.29 42.32 -10.46
CA LEU A 45 -20.24 43.12 -11.69
C LEU A 45 -20.47 42.20 -12.91
N SER A 46 -21.74 42.07 -13.31
CA SER A 46 -22.12 41.47 -14.59
C SER A 46 -22.10 42.53 -15.71
N PRO A 47 -21.59 42.22 -16.92
CA PRO A 47 -21.42 43.22 -17.97
C PRO A 47 -22.70 43.40 -18.80
N SER A 48 -23.65 44.18 -18.31
CA SER A 48 -24.83 44.57 -19.10
C SER A 48 -25.52 45.84 -18.59
N GLN A 49 -24.97 47.02 -18.90
CA GLN A 49 -25.71 48.28 -18.97
C GLN A 49 -24.96 49.31 -19.86
N GLU A 50 -25.74 50.17 -20.52
CA GLU A 50 -25.30 51.11 -21.55
C GLU A 50 -24.52 52.33 -21.00
N PRO A 51 -23.75 53.05 -21.83
CA PRO A 51 -22.84 54.10 -21.35
C PRO A 51 -23.58 55.42 -21.06
N ALA A 52 -24.00 55.60 -19.80
CA ALA A 52 -24.33 56.91 -19.25
C ALA A 52 -23.88 57.01 -17.78
N ASN A 53 -23.30 58.15 -17.40
CA ASN A 53 -22.92 58.54 -16.03
C ASN A 53 -21.72 57.81 -15.40
N LEU A 54 -20.55 57.88 -16.06
CA LEU A 54 -19.23 57.69 -15.42
C LEU A 54 -18.40 58.98 -15.54
N THR A 55 -18.67 59.96 -14.66
CA THR A 55 -17.88 61.20 -14.55
C THR A 55 -17.52 61.63 -13.13
N ASP A 56 -18.23 61.17 -12.09
CA ASP A 56 -18.05 61.69 -10.72
C ASP A 56 -17.13 60.84 -9.81
N SER A 57 -16.54 59.76 -10.31
CA SER A 57 -15.68 58.84 -9.53
C SER A 57 -14.21 58.81 -9.93
N SER A 58 -13.79 59.65 -10.89
CA SER A 58 -12.38 59.74 -11.33
C SER A 58 -11.54 60.79 -10.58
N GLU A 59 -12.14 61.78 -9.91
CA GLU A 59 -11.38 62.85 -9.24
C GLU A 59 -10.78 62.41 -7.90
N PHE A 60 -11.40 61.45 -7.19
CA PHE A 60 -10.98 61.04 -5.83
C PHE A 60 -9.78 60.07 -5.75
N LEU A 61 -9.19 59.67 -6.89
CA LEU A 61 -7.99 58.81 -6.96
C LEU A 61 -6.75 59.50 -7.54
N ALA A 62 -6.89 60.76 -8.00
CA ALA A 62 -5.80 61.47 -8.66
C ALA A 62 -4.74 62.02 -7.70
N ASP A 63 -5.09 62.29 -6.44
CA ASP A 63 -4.18 62.92 -5.47
C ASP A 63 -3.16 61.96 -4.85
N ASP A 64 -3.40 60.64 -4.87
CA ASP A 64 -2.47 59.62 -4.35
C ASP A 64 -1.59 58.97 -5.45
N CYS A 65 -1.64 59.49 -6.68
CA CYS A 65 -0.87 58.96 -7.81
C CYS A 65 0.27 59.91 -8.24
N SER A 66 1.39 59.37 -8.74
CA SER A 66 2.50 60.17 -9.25
C SER A 66 2.11 60.99 -10.49
N ILE A 67 2.79 62.12 -10.69
CA ILE A 67 2.70 62.93 -11.92
C ILE A 67 2.94 62.09 -13.19
N ILE A 68 3.78 61.07 -13.10
CA ILE A 68 4.08 60.21 -14.25
C ILE A 68 2.91 59.25 -14.56
N ALA A 69 2.18 58.80 -13.53
CA ALA A 69 0.94 58.05 -13.66
C ALA A 69 -0.28 58.93 -14.03
N GLY A 70 -0.21 60.23 -13.81
CA GLY A 70 -1.24 61.22 -14.15
C GLY A 70 -1.91 61.89 -12.94
N GLY A 71 -1.38 61.68 -11.73
CA GLY A 71 -1.82 62.33 -10.50
C GLY A 71 -1.01 63.58 -10.13
N SER A 72 -1.15 64.03 -8.87
CA SER A 72 -0.50 65.25 -8.36
C SER A 72 0.81 65.01 -7.58
N LEU A 73 1.13 63.76 -7.18
CA LEU A 73 2.30 63.48 -6.34
C LEU A 73 3.64 63.72 -7.04
N ILE A 74 4.45 64.58 -6.43
CA ILE A 74 5.84 64.83 -6.77
C ILE A 74 6.74 63.76 -6.11
N GLY A 75 7.74 63.26 -6.83
CA GLY A 75 8.73 62.31 -6.34
C GLY A 75 8.81 61.02 -7.15
N TRP A 76 9.63 60.09 -6.68
CA TRP A 76 9.76 58.75 -7.27
C TRP A 76 8.99 57.73 -6.45
N HIS A 77 7.78 57.41 -6.91
CA HIS A 77 6.86 56.51 -6.25
C HIS A 77 6.79 55.14 -6.98
N PRO A 78 6.30 54.06 -6.36
CA PRO A 78 6.27 52.73 -6.98
C PRO A 78 5.48 52.67 -8.30
N ASP A 79 4.42 53.47 -8.41
CA ASP A 79 3.60 53.62 -9.62
C ASP A 79 4.38 54.36 -10.75
N SER A 80 5.22 55.35 -10.42
CA SER A 80 6.13 56.01 -11.38
C SER A 80 6.98 54.96 -12.11
N ALA A 81 7.55 54.01 -11.36
CA ALA A 81 8.38 52.94 -11.91
C ALA A 81 7.54 52.00 -12.81
N ALA A 82 6.35 51.59 -12.37
CA ALA A 82 5.46 50.73 -13.15
C ALA A 82 5.02 51.38 -14.47
N VAL A 83 4.67 52.67 -14.46
CA VAL A 83 4.25 53.42 -15.65
C VAL A 83 5.41 53.66 -16.60
N LEU A 84 6.61 53.99 -16.10
CA LEU A 84 7.80 54.12 -16.94
C LEU A 84 8.19 52.81 -17.60
N TRP A 85 8.17 51.69 -16.87
CA TRP A 85 8.37 50.37 -17.46
C TRP A 85 7.36 50.09 -18.59
N ARG A 86 6.07 50.35 -18.37
CA ARG A 86 5.03 50.19 -19.41
C ARG A 86 5.31 51.07 -20.64
N ARG A 87 5.77 52.32 -20.44
CA ARG A 87 6.15 53.23 -21.53
C ARG A 87 7.39 52.74 -22.29
N ILE A 88 8.42 52.27 -21.59
CA ILE A 88 9.64 51.71 -22.20
C ILE A 88 9.31 50.48 -23.07
N LEU A 89 8.43 49.59 -22.60
CA LEU A 89 7.97 48.45 -23.40
C LEU A 89 7.15 48.90 -24.62
N GLY A 90 6.36 49.96 -24.50
CA GLY A 90 5.64 50.57 -25.63
C GLY A 90 6.56 51.18 -26.70
N ILE A 91 7.71 51.74 -26.31
CA ILE A 91 8.70 52.35 -27.22
C ILE A 91 9.33 51.32 -28.17
N LEU A 92 9.38 50.03 -27.80
CA LEU A 92 9.92 48.97 -28.65
C LEU A 92 9.14 48.78 -29.97
N GLY A 93 7.86 49.18 -30.01
CA GLY A 93 6.99 48.96 -31.16
C GLY A 93 6.72 47.48 -31.45
N ASP A 94 6.16 47.17 -32.62
CA ASP A 94 5.94 45.78 -33.03
C ASP A 94 7.25 45.13 -33.51
N VAL A 95 7.84 44.33 -32.63
CA VAL A 95 9.07 43.54 -32.85
C VAL A 95 8.99 42.60 -34.07
N ASN A 96 7.80 42.29 -34.59
CA ASN A 96 7.66 41.47 -35.79
C ASN A 96 8.03 42.21 -37.10
N ASN A 97 8.26 43.52 -37.05
CA ASN A 97 8.72 44.30 -38.21
C ASN A 97 10.26 44.20 -38.42
N ILE A 98 10.98 43.47 -37.56
CA ILE A 98 12.44 43.26 -37.68
C ILE A 98 12.73 42.37 -38.90
N GLN A 99 13.34 42.95 -39.93
CA GLN A 99 13.62 42.28 -41.22
C GLN A 99 14.66 41.14 -41.15
N SER A 100 15.48 41.08 -40.10
CA SER A 100 16.54 40.08 -39.95
C SER A 100 16.09 38.95 -39.02
N PRO A 101 15.88 37.71 -39.52
CA PRO A 101 15.39 36.61 -38.69
C PRO A 101 16.29 36.28 -37.49
N LYS A 102 17.61 36.45 -37.64
CA LYS A 102 18.58 36.24 -36.55
C LYS A 102 18.46 37.29 -35.44
N ILE A 103 18.08 38.53 -35.78
CA ILE A 103 17.87 39.60 -34.79
C ILE A 103 16.50 39.42 -34.15
N HIS A 104 15.46 39.13 -34.94
CA HIS A 104 14.11 38.81 -34.47
C HIS A 104 14.15 37.68 -33.42
N ALA A 105 14.82 36.56 -33.72
CA ALA A 105 15.03 35.46 -32.78
C ALA A 105 15.70 35.88 -31.46
N LYS A 106 16.77 36.68 -31.51
CA LYS A 106 17.44 37.21 -30.31
C LYS A 106 16.51 38.11 -29.48
N VAL A 107 15.71 38.96 -30.13
CA VAL A 107 14.74 39.83 -29.44
C VAL A 107 13.67 39.00 -28.75
N PHE A 108 13.12 37.95 -29.38
CA PHE A 108 12.19 37.04 -28.71
C PHE A 108 12.84 36.25 -27.55
N GLY A 109 14.11 35.90 -27.66
CA GLY A 109 14.89 35.37 -26.52
C GLY A 109 14.97 36.36 -25.34
N TYR A 110 15.27 37.64 -25.60
CA TYR A 110 15.26 38.67 -24.55
C TYR A 110 13.86 38.96 -23.99
N LEU A 111 12.80 38.87 -24.81
CA LEU A 111 11.41 38.97 -24.33
C LEU A 111 11.04 37.81 -23.42
N TYR A 112 11.51 36.59 -23.71
CA TYR A 112 11.33 35.44 -22.82
C TYR A 112 12.04 35.65 -21.47
N GLU A 113 13.30 36.08 -21.48
CA GLU A 113 14.06 36.40 -20.25
C GLU A 113 13.41 37.53 -19.43
N LEU A 114 12.94 38.59 -20.10
CA LEU A 114 12.23 39.69 -19.47
C LEU A 114 10.91 39.22 -18.85
N TRP A 115 10.11 38.45 -19.60
CA TRP A 115 8.86 37.91 -19.10
C TRP A 115 9.09 36.97 -17.91
N TYR A 116 10.12 36.11 -17.97
CA TYR A 116 10.48 35.22 -16.86
C TYR A 116 10.87 36.02 -15.60
N LYS A 117 11.59 37.13 -15.74
CA LYS A 117 11.89 38.04 -14.63
C LYS A 117 10.64 38.71 -14.07
N LEU A 118 9.72 39.18 -14.93
CA LEU A 118 8.44 39.76 -14.49
C LEU A 118 7.54 38.72 -13.80
N ALA A 119 7.52 37.49 -14.30
CA ALA A 119 6.84 36.35 -13.72
C ALA A 119 7.41 36.03 -12.33
N LYS A 120 8.73 35.91 -12.21
CA LYS A 120 9.42 35.69 -10.93
C LYS A 120 9.21 36.84 -9.95
N ILE A 121 9.25 38.11 -10.39
CA ILE A 121 8.91 39.26 -9.53
C ILE A 121 7.49 39.08 -8.99
N ARG A 122 6.50 38.82 -9.85
CA ARG A 122 5.11 38.62 -9.45
C ARG A 122 4.93 37.45 -8.48
N ASP A 123 5.63 36.34 -8.69
CA ASP A 123 5.62 35.18 -7.79
C ASP A 123 6.25 35.49 -6.43
N ASN A 124 7.06 36.55 -6.34
CA ASN A 124 7.71 36.99 -5.10
C ASN A 124 7.09 38.27 -4.48
N LEU A 125 6.03 38.83 -5.07
CA LEU A 125 5.26 39.91 -4.45
C LEU A 125 4.35 39.35 -3.35
N ALA A 126 4.29 40.05 -2.20
CA ALA A 126 3.52 39.63 -1.03
C ALA A 126 3.86 38.22 -0.51
N ILE A 127 5.12 37.78 -0.64
CA ILE A 127 5.65 36.67 0.17
C ILE A 127 5.99 37.21 1.56
N SER A 128 5.62 36.47 2.61
CA SER A 128 6.08 36.68 3.98
C SER A 128 7.61 36.54 4.07
N VAL A 129 8.32 37.62 4.43
CA VAL A 129 9.79 37.61 4.54
C VAL A 129 10.26 36.96 5.84
N ASP A 130 9.46 37.08 6.90
CA ASP A 130 9.71 36.49 8.23
C ASP A 130 9.08 35.09 8.41
N ASN A 131 8.15 34.71 7.52
CA ASN A 131 7.29 33.53 7.64
C ASN A 131 6.45 33.49 8.92
N GLN A 132 6.07 34.68 9.44
CA GLN A 132 5.23 34.88 10.63
C GLN A 132 3.87 35.48 10.30
N SER A 133 3.78 36.31 9.26
CA SER A 133 2.52 36.93 8.83
C SER A 133 2.34 36.92 7.32
N THR A 134 1.12 36.64 6.85
CA THR A 134 0.75 36.74 5.42
C THR A 134 0.59 38.23 5.03
N PRO A 135 1.34 38.77 4.05
CA PRO A 135 1.27 40.18 3.68
C PRO A 135 -0.02 40.57 2.93
N SER A 136 -0.31 41.87 2.88
CA SER A 136 -1.42 42.41 2.08
C SER A 136 -1.22 42.19 0.57
N PRO A 137 -2.31 42.02 -0.22
CA PRO A 137 -2.22 41.84 -1.66
C PRO A 137 -1.46 42.97 -2.37
N PRO A 138 -0.59 42.67 -3.34
CA PRO A 138 0.24 43.68 -3.98
C PRO A 138 -0.57 44.52 -4.98
N VAL A 139 -0.59 45.84 -4.80
CA VAL A 139 -1.34 46.78 -5.66
C VAL A 139 -0.76 46.83 -7.09
N LEU A 140 0.56 46.76 -7.24
CA LEU A 140 1.26 46.87 -8.52
C LEU A 140 1.71 45.49 -9.04
N ILE A 141 0.90 44.88 -9.88
CA ILE A 141 1.13 43.52 -10.41
C ILE A 141 1.76 43.58 -11.82
N PRO A 142 2.90 42.90 -12.07
CA PRO A 142 3.52 42.82 -13.40
C PRO A 142 2.57 42.28 -14.50
N PRO A 143 2.38 43.02 -15.63
CA PRO A 143 1.41 42.66 -16.66
C PRO A 143 1.94 41.56 -17.59
N LEU A 144 1.87 40.30 -17.13
CA LEU A 144 2.43 39.13 -17.83
C LEU A 144 1.86 38.87 -19.25
N ARG A 145 0.73 39.47 -19.63
CA ARG A 145 0.10 39.31 -20.96
C ARG A 145 0.48 40.40 -21.98
N ILE A 146 1.32 41.37 -21.61
CA ILE A 146 1.63 42.54 -22.46
C ILE A 146 2.23 42.20 -23.84
N PHE A 147 2.94 41.07 -23.96
CA PHE A 147 3.58 40.63 -25.22
C PHE A 147 2.69 39.72 -26.08
N ALA A 148 1.49 39.36 -25.64
CA ALA A 148 0.68 38.31 -26.29
C ALA A 148 0.33 38.60 -27.75
N SER A 149 0.00 39.85 -28.10
CA SER A 149 -0.29 40.26 -29.48
C SER A 149 0.92 40.08 -30.42
N TRP A 150 2.13 40.42 -29.94
CA TRP A 150 3.37 40.20 -30.68
C TRP A 150 3.65 38.71 -30.87
N LEU A 151 3.33 37.88 -29.87
CA LEU A 151 3.55 36.44 -29.91
C LEU A 151 2.58 35.73 -30.87
N PHE A 152 1.30 36.10 -30.88
CA PHE A 152 0.32 35.59 -31.84
C PHE A 152 0.75 35.90 -33.28
N LYS A 153 1.19 37.15 -33.55
CA LYS A 153 1.70 37.55 -34.87
C LYS A 153 2.99 36.80 -35.23
N ALA A 154 3.92 36.62 -34.29
CA ALA A 154 5.17 35.90 -34.51
C ALA A 154 4.93 34.45 -34.97
N ALA A 155 3.99 33.75 -34.34
CA ALA A 155 3.63 32.37 -34.69
C ALA A 155 3.15 32.23 -36.15
N THR A 156 2.53 33.27 -36.72
CA THR A 156 2.02 33.29 -38.11
C THR A 156 3.05 33.70 -39.18
N LEU A 157 4.28 34.09 -38.82
CA LEU A 157 5.30 34.55 -39.78
C LEU A 157 5.73 33.48 -40.82
N PRO A 158 6.46 33.84 -41.89
CA PRO A 158 7.05 32.85 -42.80
C PRO A 158 8.08 31.93 -42.11
N SER A 159 8.36 30.77 -42.70
CA SER A 159 9.34 29.78 -42.21
C SER A 159 10.77 30.32 -42.03
N GLN A 160 11.12 31.42 -42.71
CA GLN A 160 12.38 32.13 -42.55
C GLN A 160 12.63 32.60 -41.09
N TYR A 161 11.56 32.81 -40.31
CA TYR A 161 11.60 33.26 -38.91
C TYR A 161 11.47 32.10 -37.91
N LYS A 162 11.76 30.86 -38.31
CA LYS A 162 11.59 29.64 -37.50
C LYS A 162 12.08 29.79 -36.05
N GLU A 163 13.32 30.22 -35.83
CA GLU A 163 13.87 30.36 -34.47
C GLU A 163 13.06 31.35 -33.60
N GLY A 164 12.64 32.48 -34.18
CA GLY A 164 11.76 33.43 -33.50
C GLY A 164 10.38 32.86 -33.20
N LYS A 165 9.84 31.97 -34.07
CA LYS A 165 8.61 31.23 -33.77
C LYS A 165 8.77 30.28 -32.60
N LEU A 166 9.87 29.53 -32.50
CA LEU A 166 10.12 28.60 -31.40
C LEU A 166 10.10 29.34 -30.05
N GLN A 167 10.83 30.46 -29.97
CA GLN A 167 10.80 31.30 -28.76
C GLN A 167 9.40 31.90 -28.50
N ALA A 168 8.65 32.28 -29.53
CA ALA A 168 7.28 32.77 -29.38
C ALA A 168 6.30 31.70 -28.85
N PHE A 169 6.35 30.47 -29.38
CA PHE A 169 5.56 29.34 -28.88
C PHE A 169 5.92 28.98 -27.45
N ARG A 170 7.22 28.90 -27.13
CA ARG A 170 7.73 28.67 -25.78
C ARG A 170 7.19 29.70 -24.78
N LEU A 171 7.24 30.98 -25.14
CA LEU A 171 6.75 32.05 -24.28
C LEU A 171 5.22 32.04 -24.14
N LEU A 172 4.48 31.73 -25.21
CA LEU A 172 3.02 31.55 -25.15
C LEU A 172 2.61 30.42 -24.20
N CYS A 173 3.25 29.25 -24.31
CA CYS A 173 2.93 28.12 -23.44
C CYS A 173 3.28 28.43 -21.97
N ALA A 174 4.43 29.07 -21.71
CA ALA A 174 4.79 29.52 -20.36
C ALA A 174 3.82 30.57 -19.78
N MET A 175 3.34 31.50 -20.61
CA MET A 175 2.35 32.52 -20.23
C MET A 175 0.99 31.92 -19.85
N MET A 176 0.56 30.89 -20.58
CA MET A 176 -0.79 30.33 -20.48
C MET A 176 -0.89 29.08 -19.59
N SER A 177 0.23 28.42 -19.26
CA SER A 177 0.28 27.31 -18.29
C SER A 177 0.37 27.76 -16.83
N ARG A 178 0.41 29.08 -16.58
CA ARG A 178 0.33 29.66 -15.24
C ARG A 178 -1.10 29.90 -14.80
N ARG A 179 -1.35 29.86 -13.48
CA ARG A 179 -2.59 30.33 -12.88
C ARG A 179 -2.86 31.80 -13.25
N GLN A 180 -4.11 32.09 -13.62
CA GLN A 180 -4.55 33.37 -14.16
C GLN A 180 -5.38 34.11 -13.11
N ASP A 181 -4.89 35.23 -12.58
CA ASP A 181 -5.62 36.05 -11.58
C ASP A 181 -6.98 36.52 -12.13
N LEU A 182 -6.98 36.90 -13.41
CA LEU A 182 -8.16 37.28 -14.18
C LEU A 182 -8.22 36.42 -15.43
N LEU A 183 -9.33 35.70 -15.62
CA LEU A 183 -9.59 34.90 -16.81
C LEU A 183 -9.38 35.75 -18.08
N PRO A 184 -8.67 35.26 -19.11
CA PRO A 184 -8.58 35.96 -20.38
C PRO A 184 -9.96 36.08 -21.02
N ASN A 185 -10.20 37.15 -21.80
CA ASN A 185 -11.45 37.30 -22.54
C ASN A 185 -11.57 36.26 -23.68
N SER A 186 -12.79 36.11 -24.21
CA SER A 186 -13.11 35.16 -25.29
C SER A 186 -12.17 35.30 -26.49
N ASP A 187 -11.91 36.54 -26.90
CA ASP A 187 -11.16 36.84 -28.11
C ASP A 187 -9.69 36.44 -27.95
N PHE A 188 -9.10 36.71 -26.77
CA PHE A 188 -7.75 36.26 -26.44
C PHE A 188 -7.66 34.73 -26.41
N LEU A 189 -8.62 34.04 -25.80
CA LEU A 189 -8.65 32.58 -25.77
C LEU A 189 -8.76 31.99 -27.18
N LEU A 190 -9.61 32.57 -28.04
CA LEU A 190 -9.79 32.12 -29.42
C LEU A 190 -8.50 32.29 -30.25
N HIS A 191 -7.82 33.43 -30.14
CA HIS A 191 -6.49 33.62 -30.76
C HIS A 191 -5.45 32.64 -30.19
N PHE A 192 -5.42 32.46 -28.88
CA PHE A 192 -4.49 31.53 -28.23
C PHE A 192 -4.70 30.08 -28.67
N TYR A 193 -5.94 29.58 -28.66
CA TYR A 193 -6.23 28.22 -29.12
C TYR A 193 -5.97 28.05 -30.62
N SER A 194 -6.25 29.06 -31.45
CA SER A 194 -5.90 29.02 -32.88
C SER A 194 -4.38 28.91 -33.09
N VAL A 195 -3.58 29.69 -32.37
CA VAL A 195 -2.11 29.61 -32.43
C VAL A 195 -1.58 28.32 -31.83
N LEU A 196 -2.08 27.88 -30.67
CA LEU A 196 -1.67 26.62 -30.03
C LEU A 196 -1.99 25.43 -30.94
N ARG A 197 -3.16 25.42 -31.58
CA ARG A 197 -3.54 24.43 -32.60
C ARG A 197 -2.58 24.44 -33.78
N LEU A 198 -2.24 25.60 -34.34
CA LEU A 198 -1.24 25.72 -35.41
C LEU A 198 0.12 25.11 -35.02
N GLY A 199 0.50 25.19 -33.73
CA GLY A 199 1.67 24.50 -33.18
C GLY A 199 1.49 22.98 -33.08
N LEU A 200 0.39 22.52 -32.47
CA LEU A 200 0.07 21.09 -32.27
C LEU A 200 -0.15 20.34 -33.59
N THR A 201 -0.67 20.99 -34.63
CA THR A 201 -0.88 20.43 -35.97
C THR A 201 0.23 20.81 -36.96
N SER A 202 1.31 21.45 -36.49
CA SER A 202 2.46 21.83 -37.33
C SER A 202 3.08 20.62 -38.03
N GLN A 203 3.57 20.81 -39.26
CA GLN A 203 4.43 19.84 -39.96
C GLN A 203 5.92 19.98 -39.58
N ASP A 204 6.29 21.08 -38.92
CA ASP A 204 7.65 21.29 -38.41
C ASP A 204 7.79 20.65 -37.03
N GLN A 205 8.63 19.62 -36.96
CA GLN A 205 8.87 18.83 -35.75
C GLN A 205 9.46 19.66 -34.60
N ASP A 206 10.24 20.71 -34.88
CA ASP A 206 10.85 21.53 -33.82
C ASP A 206 9.79 22.40 -33.13
N ILE A 207 8.81 22.89 -33.90
CA ILE A 207 7.65 23.61 -33.37
C ILE A 207 6.81 22.65 -32.51
N LEU A 208 6.56 21.44 -33.00
CA LEU A 208 5.78 20.42 -32.29
C LEU A 208 6.44 20.02 -30.97
N ASN A 209 7.74 19.72 -31.01
CA ASN A 209 8.57 19.43 -29.84
C ASN A 209 8.56 20.61 -28.85
N THR A 210 8.69 21.85 -29.33
CA THR A 210 8.67 23.05 -28.47
C THR A 210 7.33 23.21 -27.74
N VAL A 211 6.20 22.98 -28.43
CA VAL A 211 4.88 23.06 -27.80
C VAL A 211 4.67 21.96 -26.77
N ILE A 212 4.96 20.69 -27.10
CA ILE A 212 4.80 19.57 -26.16
C ILE A 212 5.73 19.70 -24.95
N LYS A 213 6.97 20.19 -25.14
CA LYS A 213 7.94 20.39 -24.05
C LYS A 213 7.57 21.52 -23.09
N HIS A 214 6.90 22.57 -23.59
CA HIS A 214 6.64 23.79 -22.81
C HIS A 214 5.15 24.00 -22.45
N CYS A 215 4.26 23.11 -22.86
CA CYS A 215 2.86 23.08 -22.47
C CYS A 215 2.56 21.89 -21.54
N PRO A 216 2.97 21.95 -20.25
CA PRO A 216 2.72 20.89 -19.28
C PRO A 216 1.22 20.65 -19.03
N PRO A 217 0.83 19.52 -18.39
CA PRO A 217 -0.58 19.22 -18.11
C PRO A 217 -1.29 20.23 -17.21
N TRP A 218 -0.54 21.16 -16.59
CA TRP A 218 -1.06 22.42 -16.03
C TRP A 218 -2.08 23.12 -16.94
N PHE A 219 -1.93 23.05 -18.28
CA PHE A 219 -2.93 23.54 -19.22
C PHE A 219 -4.34 22.97 -18.98
N PHE A 220 -4.44 21.66 -18.70
CA PHE A 220 -5.70 20.98 -18.42
C PHE A 220 -6.17 21.24 -16.97
N PHE A 221 -5.24 21.36 -16.00
CA PHE A 221 -5.56 21.77 -14.63
C PHE A 221 -6.30 23.12 -14.58
N LEU A 222 -5.82 24.12 -15.35
CA LEU A 222 -6.40 25.46 -15.36
C LEU A 222 -7.85 25.50 -15.87
N GLY A 223 -8.27 24.50 -16.65
CA GLY A 223 -9.65 24.35 -17.11
C GLY A 223 -10.18 25.56 -17.89
N LEU A 224 -9.33 26.22 -18.68
CA LEU A 224 -9.67 27.45 -19.41
C LEU A 224 -10.87 27.20 -20.37
N PRO A 225 -11.85 28.11 -20.47
CA PRO A 225 -13.08 27.86 -21.26
C PRO A 225 -12.81 27.43 -22.71
N GLY A 226 -13.23 26.21 -23.07
CA GLY A 226 -13.02 25.63 -24.42
C GLY A 226 -11.80 24.71 -24.56
N PHE A 227 -10.98 24.53 -23.51
CA PHE A 227 -9.75 23.72 -23.59
C PHE A 227 -9.95 22.27 -24.10
N THR A 228 -11.13 21.68 -23.86
CA THR A 228 -11.45 20.30 -24.26
C THR A 228 -11.41 20.07 -25.77
N MET A 229 -11.64 21.12 -26.57
CA MET A 229 -11.58 21.07 -28.03
C MET A 229 -10.19 20.71 -28.57
N LEU A 230 -9.13 20.99 -27.79
CA LEU A 230 -7.75 20.70 -28.17
C LEU A 230 -7.28 19.31 -27.73
N ILE A 231 -8.07 18.53 -26.97
CA ILE A 231 -7.65 17.20 -26.49
C ILE A 231 -7.24 16.30 -27.67
N GLY A 232 -8.01 16.29 -28.75
CA GLY A 232 -7.67 15.53 -29.96
C GLY A 232 -6.36 15.99 -30.63
N ASP A 233 -6.13 17.31 -30.71
CA ASP A 233 -4.90 17.87 -31.26
C ASP A 233 -3.68 17.53 -30.37
N PHE A 234 -3.83 17.53 -29.04
CA PHE A 234 -2.79 17.09 -28.11
C PHE A 234 -2.47 15.58 -28.22
N LEU A 235 -3.48 14.71 -28.33
CA LEU A 235 -3.27 13.27 -28.56
C LEU A 235 -2.49 13.03 -29.86
N GLY A 236 -2.91 13.69 -30.95
CA GLY A 236 -2.22 13.61 -32.25
C GLY A 236 -0.79 14.17 -32.20
N ALA A 237 -0.57 15.28 -31.50
CA ALA A 237 0.75 15.87 -31.31
C ALA A 237 1.69 14.93 -30.52
N ALA A 238 1.24 14.42 -29.38
CA ALA A 238 1.99 13.47 -28.57
C ALA A 238 2.32 12.19 -29.34
N ALA A 239 1.35 11.61 -30.06
CA ALA A 239 1.58 10.42 -30.89
C ALA A 239 2.67 10.63 -31.96
N ARG A 240 2.72 11.83 -32.59
CA ARG A 240 3.77 12.18 -33.56
C ARG A 240 5.14 12.34 -32.91
N VAL A 241 5.24 13.06 -31.78
CA VAL A 241 6.49 13.18 -31.00
C VAL A 241 7.03 11.80 -30.60
N LEU A 242 6.17 10.92 -30.09
CA LEU A 242 6.57 9.57 -29.66
C LEU A 242 6.94 8.65 -30.84
N SER A 243 6.42 8.91 -32.03
CA SER A 243 6.80 8.19 -33.27
C SER A 243 8.10 8.71 -33.90
N THR A 244 8.79 9.69 -33.29
CA THR A 244 10.02 10.28 -33.82
C THR A 244 11.26 9.67 -33.16
N ASP A 245 12.22 9.18 -33.96
CA ASP A 245 13.45 8.53 -33.46
C ASP A 245 14.51 9.49 -32.88
N THR A 246 14.24 10.79 -32.84
CA THR A 246 15.20 11.80 -32.36
C THR A 246 15.35 11.76 -30.84
N PRO A 247 16.59 11.70 -30.30
CA PRO A 247 16.82 11.64 -28.85
C PRO A 247 16.46 12.95 -28.13
N GLU A 248 16.31 14.05 -28.87
CA GLU A 248 15.95 15.38 -28.34
C GLU A 248 14.43 15.59 -28.22
N ALA A 249 13.61 14.61 -28.65
CA ALA A 249 12.16 14.68 -28.55
C ALA A 249 11.71 14.69 -27.07
N PRO A 250 10.69 15.50 -26.69
CA PRO A 250 10.15 15.58 -25.33
C PRO A 250 9.23 14.38 -25.04
N ARG A 251 9.81 13.18 -24.99
CA ARG A 251 9.08 11.90 -24.88
C ARG A 251 8.46 11.70 -23.50
N SER A 252 9.10 12.22 -22.45
CA SER A 252 8.57 12.18 -21.09
C SER A 252 7.36 13.10 -20.95
N GLU A 253 7.47 14.34 -21.42
CA GLU A 253 6.41 15.35 -21.38
C GLU A 253 5.19 14.92 -22.23
N ALA A 254 5.43 14.31 -23.40
CA ALA A 254 4.38 13.70 -24.20
C ALA A 254 3.62 12.60 -23.42
N HIS A 255 4.34 11.71 -22.72
CA HIS A 255 3.71 10.69 -21.87
C HIS A 255 3.00 11.29 -20.66
N THR A 256 3.53 12.35 -20.05
CA THR A 256 2.87 13.05 -18.95
C THR A 256 1.53 13.65 -19.39
N ILE A 257 1.47 14.24 -20.59
CA ILE A 257 0.22 14.74 -21.19
C ILE A 257 -0.77 13.59 -21.43
N LEU A 258 -0.34 12.49 -22.06
CA LEU A 258 -1.20 11.32 -22.29
C LEU A 258 -1.73 10.72 -20.99
N GLY A 259 -0.85 10.57 -19.99
CA GLY A 259 -1.18 10.05 -18.67
C GLY A 259 -2.15 10.95 -17.90
N ALA A 260 -2.00 12.28 -17.98
CA ALA A 260 -2.95 13.22 -17.38
C ALA A 260 -4.35 13.15 -18.03
N LEU A 261 -4.43 12.74 -19.30
CA LEU A 261 -5.69 12.66 -20.04
C LEU A 261 -6.49 11.37 -19.80
N VAL A 262 -5.97 10.35 -19.09
CA VAL A 262 -6.65 9.03 -18.98
C VAL A 262 -8.03 9.08 -18.30
N CYS A 263 -8.23 10.03 -17.38
CA CYS A 263 -9.52 10.22 -16.69
C CYS A 263 -10.53 11.07 -17.50
N PHE A 264 -10.08 11.79 -18.53
CA PHE A 264 -10.90 12.77 -19.24
C PHE A 264 -12.03 12.14 -20.07
N PRO A 265 -11.83 11.04 -20.84
CA PRO A 265 -12.89 10.43 -21.64
C PRO A 265 -14.09 9.93 -20.81
N ASN A 266 -13.86 9.50 -19.57
CA ASN A 266 -14.94 9.06 -18.68
C ASN A 266 -15.62 10.24 -17.96
N THR A 267 -14.88 11.32 -17.68
CA THR A 267 -15.38 12.53 -17.02
C THR A 267 -16.16 13.45 -17.98
N TYR A 268 -15.68 13.61 -19.22
CA TYR A 268 -16.26 14.48 -20.24
C TYR A 268 -16.83 13.64 -21.38
N GLN A 269 -18.13 13.36 -21.35
CA GLN A 269 -18.79 12.63 -22.43
C GLN A 269 -18.98 13.56 -23.66
N GLY A 270 -18.73 13.03 -24.86
CA GLY A 270 -18.99 13.76 -26.11
C GLY A 270 -18.02 14.92 -26.41
N ILE A 271 -16.73 14.76 -26.08
CA ILE A 271 -15.70 15.77 -26.36
C ILE A 271 -15.71 16.16 -27.86
N PRO A 272 -15.96 17.43 -28.21
CA PRO A 272 -16.01 17.86 -29.61
C PRO A 272 -14.62 17.84 -30.23
N GLN A 273 -14.45 17.10 -31.33
CA GLN A 273 -13.23 17.13 -32.13
C GLN A 273 -13.32 18.25 -33.17
N LEU A 274 -12.27 19.08 -33.24
CA LEU A 274 -12.11 20.02 -34.33
C LEU A 274 -11.63 19.28 -35.59
N GLY A 275 -12.41 19.33 -36.67
CA GLY A 275 -12.00 18.80 -37.97
C GLY A 275 -10.73 19.48 -38.54
N PRO A 276 -10.07 18.88 -39.54
CA PRO A 276 -8.98 19.53 -40.25
C PRO A 276 -9.49 20.84 -40.90
N ILE A 277 -8.62 21.85 -40.96
CA ILE A 277 -8.96 23.15 -41.56
C ILE A 277 -8.93 22.99 -43.09
N SER A 278 -10.04 22.52 -43.66
CA SER A 278 -10.33 22.56 -45.09
C SER A 278 -11.54 23.46 -45.32
N GLU A 279 -11.50 24.25 -46.38
CA GLU A 279 -12.61 25.12 -46.77
C GLU A 279 -13.83 24.29 -47.18
N ALA A 280 -15.00 24.68 -46.66
CA ALA A 280 -16.36 24.28 -47.04
C ALA A 280 -16.70 22.76 -47.10
N GLY A 281 -17.69 22.37 -46.29
CA GLY A 281 -18.50 21.18 -46.53
C GLY A 281 -18.39 20.08 -45.48
N ASP A 282 -19.54 19.56 -45.09
CA ASP A 282 -19.76 18.53 -44.09
C ASP A 282 -18.74 17.39 -44.10
N SER A 283 -18.05 17.21 -42.97
CA SER A 283 -17.58 15.90 -42.55
C SER A 283 -17.54 15.81 -41.03
N SER A 284 -18.65 15.34 -40.45
CA SER A 284 -18.62 14.64 -39.17
C SER A 284 -17.90 13.30 -39.37
N THR A 285 -16.58 13.36 -39.53
CA THR A 285 -15.73 12.16 -39.61
C THR A 285 -15.96 11.40 -38.31
N GLY A 286 -16.51 10.18 -38.41
CA GLY A 286 -17.08 9.47 -37.27
C GLY A 286 -16.11 9.44 -36.10
N ALA A 287 -16.61 9.78 -34.90
CA ALA A 287 -15.81 9.90 -33.69
C ALA A 287 -15.11 8.58 -33.37
N ALA A 288 -13.88 8.43 -33.87
CA ALA A 288 -12.95 7.44 -33.37
C ALA A 288 -12.75 7.76 -31.89
N ASP A 289 -13.17 6.81 -31.05
CA ASP A 289 -13.23 7.01 -29.60
C ASP A 289 -11.87 7.50 -29.10
N LEU A 290 -11.86 8.73 -28.55
CA LEU A 290 -10.64 9.39 -28.05
C LEU A 290 -9.96 8.52 -26.99
N LYS A 291 -10.76 7.76 -26.23
CA LYS A 291 -10.31 6.75 -25.27
C LYS A 291 -9.53 5.64 -25.98
N TYR A 292 -10.11 5.02 -27.02
CA TYR A 292 -9.45 3.98 -27.79
C TYR A 292 -8.15 4.47 -28.45
N CYS A 293 -8.13 5.70 -28.96
CA CYS A 293 -6.93 6.34 -29.50
C CYS A 293 -5.84 6.50 -28.43
N LEU A 294 -6.16 7.15 -27.31
CA LEU A 294 -5.25 7.36 -26.18
C LEU A 294 -4.65 6.05 -25.65
N ILE A 295 -5.49 5.03 -25.42
CA ILE A 295 -5.04 3.75 -24.86
C ILE A 295 -4.19 2.96 -25.86
N ASN A 296 -4.44 3.03 -27.17
CA ASN A 296 -3.55 2.42 -28.15
C ASN A 296 -2.16 3.07 -28.18
N ILE A 297 -2.09 4.40 -28.02
CA ILE A 297 -0.80 5.11 -27.93
C ILE A 297 -0.06 4.67 -26.65
N LEU A 298 -0.73 4.65 -25.50
CA LEU A 298 -0.12 4.22 -24.23
C LEU A 298 0.33 2.75 -24.26
N LEU A 299 -0.48 1.83 -24.79
CA LEU A 299 -0.12 0.41 -24.94
C LEU A 299 1.13 0.22 -25.81
N LYS A 300 1.17 0.86 -26.99
CA LYS A 300 2.32 0.79 -27.90
C LYS A 300 3.60 1.29 -27.24
N ASN A 301 3.53 2.42 -26.53
CA ASN A 301 4.73 3.00 -25.94
C ASN A 301 5.16 2.27 -24.66
N ALA A 302 4.24 1.71 -23.86
CA ALA A 302 4.61 0.85 -22.73
C ALA A 302 5.47 -0.36 -23.17
N THR A 303 5.27 -0.86 -24.40
CA THR A 303 6.12 -1.91 -24.99
C THR A 303 7.36 -1.39 -25.72
N GLU A 304 7.28 -0.28 -26.45
CA GLU A 304 8.32 0.16 -27.40
C GLU A 304 9.22 1.33 -26.93
N GLU A 305 8.78 2.14 -25.95
CA GLU A 305 9.39 3.45 -25.61
C GLU A 305 10.87 3.35 -25.19
N PRO A 306 11.83 3.95 -25.91
CA PRO A 306 13.26 3.79 -25.60
C PRO A 306 13.73 4.54 -24.35
N SER A 307 13.01 5.55 -23.84
CA SER A 307 13.39 6.29 -22.62
C SER A 307 12.86 5.61 -21.35
N GLU A 308 13.74 5.43 -20.35
CA GLU A 308 13.39 4.81 -19.06
C GLU A 308 12.26 5.57 -18.36
N ALA A 309 12.45 6.88 -18.13
CA ALA A 309 11.47 7.73 -17.45
C ALA A 309 10.13 7.79 -18.20
N ALA A 310 10.18 7.93 -19.54
CA ALA A 310 8.98 8.00 -20.35
C ALA A 310 8.19 6.67 -20.32
N ARG A 311 8.88 5.52 -20.36
CA ARG A 311 8.24 4.21 -20.23
C ARG A 311 7.64 3.99 -18.85
N CYS A 312 8.31 4.42 -17.78
CA CYS A 312 7.76 4.38 -16.42
C CYS A 312 6.46 5.21 -16.30
N ILE A 313 6.43 6.40 -16.89
CA ILE A 313 5.20 7.24 -16.95
C ILE A 313 4.12 6.56 -17.78
N ALA A 314 4.44 5.91 -18.91
CA ALA A 314 3.49 5.16 -19.72
C ALA A 314 2.82 4.01 -18.94
N ILE A 315 3.61 3.23 -18.19
CA ILE A 315 3.13 2.11 -17.35
C ILE A 315 2.26 2.65 -16.20
N CYS A 316 2.68 3.74 -15.55
CA CYS A 316 1.89 4.41 -14.51
C CYS A 316 0.54 4.92 -15.07
N GLY A 317 0.55 5.54 -16.24
CA GLY A 317 -0.66 6.00 -16.94
C GLY A 317 -1.62 4.85 -17.27
N LEU A 318 -1.10 3.70 -17.72
CA LEU A 318 -1.90 2.48 -17.89
C LEU A 318 -2.47 1.97 -16.55
N GLY A 319 -1.70 2.00 -15.47
CA GLY A 319 -2.15 1.61 -14.13
C GLY A 319 -3.30 2.48 -13.60
N VAL A 320 -3.16 3.81 -13.69
CA VAL A 320 -4.21 4.78 -13.35
C VAL A 320 -5.44 4.58 -14.22
N TRP A 321 -5.26 4.38 -15.53
CA TRP A 321 -6.35 4.09 -16.46
C TRP A 321 -7.13 2.82 -16.09
N ILE A 322 -6.45 1.71 -15.81
CA ILE A 322 -7.11 0.46 -15.37
C ILE A 322 -7.95 0.72 -14.12
N CYS A 323 -7.43 1.46 -13.13
CA CYS A 323 -8.16 1.77 -11.91
C CYS A 323 -9.41 2.64 -12.16
N GLU A 324 -9.34 3.58 -13.10
CA GLU A 324 -10.48 4.39 -13.55
C GLU A 324 -11.54 3.51 -14.23
N GLU A 325 -11.18 2.67 -15.21
CA GLU A 325 -12.13 1.76 -15.88
C GLU A 325 -12.86 0.83 -14.92
N LEU A 326 -12.11 0.24 -13.98
CA LEU A 326 -12.65 -0.63 -12.94
C LEU A 326 -13.57 0.10 -11.96
N THR A 327 -13.37 1.41 -11.78
CA THR A 327 -14.17 2.24 -10.86
C THR A 327 -15.43 2.78 -11.52
N GLN A 328 -15.36 3.16 -12.79
CA GLN A 328 -16.51 3.53 -13.61
C GLN A 328 -17.32 2.32 -14.10
N SER A 329 -16.78 1.10 -13.92
CA SER A 329 -17.32 -0.16 -14.45
C SER A 329 -17.52 -0.13 -15.97
N THR A 330 -16.69 0.63 -16.69
CA THR A 330 -16.68 0.67 -18.15
C THR A 330 -15.94 -0.54 -18.68
N SER A 331 -16.66 -1.52 -19.21
CA SER A 331 -16.11 -2.82 -19.67
C SER A 331 -15.29 -2.71 -20.97
N HIS A 332 -14.19 -1.96 -20.94
CA HIS A 332 -13.35 -1.70 -22.11
C HIS A 332 -12.42 -2.89 -22.42
N PRO A 333 -12.41 -3.41 -23.66
CA PRO A 333 -11.74 -4.68 -23.99
C PRO A 333 -10.22 -4.65 -23.88
N HIS A 334 -9.59 -3.46 -23.79
CA HIS A 334 -8.13 -3.34 -23.64
C HIS A 334 -7.61 -3.46 -22.20
N VAL A 335 -8.48 -3.58 -21.18
CA VAL A 335 -8.04 -3.79 -19.79
C VAL A 335 -7.16 -5.05 -19.69
N LYS A 336 -7.59 -6.17 -20.31
CA LYS A 336 -6.79 -7.39 -20.40
C LYS A 336 -5.44 -7.18 -21.09
N LYS A 337 -5.43 -6.46 -22.21
CA LYS A 337 -4.20 -6.16 -22.98
C LYS A 337 -3.20 -5.35 -22.16
N ALA A 338 -3.68 -4.36 -21.40
CA ALA A 338 -2.83 -3.56 -20.53
C ALA A 338 -2.25 -4.40 -19.38
N ILE A 339 -3.04 -5.28 -18.77
CA ILE A 339 -2.56 -6.21 -17.73
C ILE A 339 -1.55 -7.22 -18.30
N ASN A 340 -1.74 -7.71 -19.54
CA ASN A 340 -0.75 -8.52 -20.24
C ASN A 340 0.57 -7.75 -20.42
N VAL A 341 0.54 -6.52 -20.95
CA VAL A 341 1.74 -5.67 -21.09
C VAL A 341 2.45 -5.51 -19.74
N ILE A 342 1.74 -5.13 -18.67
CA ILE A 342 2.29 -4.98 -17.32
C ILE A 342 2.92 -6.29 -16.83
N GLY A 343 2.24 -7.43 -16.99
CA GLY A 343 2.72 -8.75 -16.60
C GLY A 343 3.99 -9.18 -17.34
N VAL A 344 4.10 -8.88 -18.64
CA VAL A 344 5.32 -9.14 -19.41
C VAL A 344 6.46 -8.21 -18.98
N THR A 345 6.16 -6.94 -18.66
CA THR A 345 7.14 -5.95 -18.19
C THR A 345 7.83 -6.34 -16.87
N LEU A 346 7.23 -7.19 -16.04
CA LEU A 346 7.91 -7.74 -14.85
C LEU A 346 9.23 -8.47 -15.18
N LYS A 347 9.37 -9.02 -16.39
CA LYS A 347 10.56 -9.77 -16.83
C LYS A 347 11.62 -8.87 -17.48
N PHE A 348 11.37 -7.56 -17.53
CA PHE A 348 12.21 -6.64 -18.27
C PHE A 348 13.63 -6.54 -17.67
N SER A 349 14.61 -6.24 -18.52
CA SER A 349 16.02 -6.19 -18.12
C SER A 349 16.29 -5.02 -17.17
N ASN A 350 15.70 -3.85 -17.45
CA ASN A 350 15.77 -2.69 -16.57
C ASN A 350 14.86 -2.87 -15.34
N LYS A 351 15.46 -2.87 -14.15
CA LYS A 351 14.76 -3.14 -12.89
C LYS A 351 13.90 -2.00 -12.36
N LEU A 352 14.14 -0.75 -12.76
CA LEU A 352 13.25 0.36 -12.41
C LEU A 352 11.91 0.24 -13.17
N VAL A 353 11.98 -0.03 -14.47
CA VAL A 353 10.78 -0.27 -15.31
C VAL A 353 10.00 -1.50 -14.83
N ALA A 354 10.71 -2.59 -14.49
CA ALA A 354 10.08 -3.80 -13.96
C ALA A 354 9.47 -3.58 -12.54
N GLN A 355 10.12 -2.79 -11.68
CA GLN A 355 9.58 -2.40 -10.37
C GLN A 355 8.29 -1.59 -10.52
N VAL A 356 8.24 -0.59 -11.42
CA VAL A 356 7.01 0.18 -11.67
C VAL A 356 5.85 -0.71 -12.14
N ALA A 357 6.11 -1.74 -12.94
CA ALA A 357 5.08 -2.73 -13.30
C ALA A 357 4.62 -3.57 -12.08
N CYS A 358 5.54 -3.93 -11.18
CA CYS A 358 5.21 -4.62 -9.92
C CYS A 358 4.38 -3.73 -8.98
N ASP A 359 4.74 -2.45 -8.85
CA ASP A 359 4.02 -1.44 -8.07
C ASP A 359 2.58 -1.25 -8.57
N VAL A 360 2.37 -1.25 -9.89
CA VAL A 360 1.03 -1.20 -10.50
C VAL A 360 0.23 -2.48 -10.21
N LEU A 361 0.85 -3.67 -10.24
CA LEU A 361 0.17 -4.90 -9.83
C LEU A 361 -0.15 -4.93 -8.33
N GLN A 362 0.66 -4.29 -7.48
CA GLN A 362 0.39 -4.15 -6.05
C GLN A 362 -0.77 -3.16 -5.79
N LEU A 363 -0.85 -2.06 -6.55
CA LEU A 363 -2.02 -1.17 -6.56
C LEU A 363 -3.31 -1.93 -6.91
N LEU A 364 -3.27 -2.78 -7.94
CA LEU A 364 -4.44 -3.53 -8.41
C LEU A 364 -5.00 -4.54 -7.37
N VAL A 365 -4.23 -4.90 -6.33
CA VAL A 365 -4.75 -5.65 -5.18
C VAL A 365 -5.92 -4.90 -4.53
N SER A 366 -5.85 -3.57 -4.41
CA SER A 366 -6.95 -2.75 -3.85
C SER A 366 -8.22 -2.77 -4.72
N TYR A 367 -8.11 -3.26 -5.95
CA TYR A 367 -9.19 -3.32 -6.95
C TYR A 367 -9.60 -4.77 -7.28
N TRP A 368 -9.12 -5.78 -6.54
CA TRP A 368 -9.35 -7.21 -6.87
C TRP A 368 -10.84 -7.56 -7.03
N GLN A 369 -11.73 -6.99 -6.22
CA GLN A 369 -13.18 -7.22 -6.32
C GLN A 369 -13.76 -6.68 -7.64
N LYS A 370 -13.34 -5.48 -8.05
CA LYS A 370 -13.75 -4.85 -9.32
C LYS A 370 -13.16 -5.61 -10.52
N LEU A 371 -11.91 -6.09 -10.41
CA LEU A 371 -11.29 -6.98 -11.39
C LEU A 371 -12.09 -8.28 -11.55
N GLN A 372 -12.48 -8.92 -10.44
CA GLN A 372 -13.29 -10.14 -10.48
C GLN A 372 -14.69 -9.92 -11.06
N GLN A 373 -15.30 -8.75 -10.82
CA GLN A 373 -16.59 -8.36 -11.42
C GLN A 373 -16.48 -8.10 -12.93
N HIS A 374 -15.36 -7.53 -13.39
CA HIS A 374 -15.08 -7.33 -14.81
C HIS A 374 -14.78 -8.66 -15.52
N GLU A 375 -13.90 -9.49 -14.94
CA GLU A 375 -13.60 -10.84 -15.42
C GLU A 375 -13.11 -11.75 -14.28
N SER A 376 -13.83 -12.86 -14.05
CA SER A 376 -13.59 -13.73 -12.89
C SER A 376 -12.25 -14.48 -12.90
N SER A 377 -11.65 -14.72 -14.08
CA SER A 377 -10.37 -15.40 -14.26
C SER A 377 -9.15 -14.49 -14.05
N LEU A 378 -9.32 -13.18 -14.15
CA LEU A 378 -8.23 -12.21 -14.29
C LEU A 378 -7.34 -12.12 -13.04
N CYS A 379 -7.95 -12.11 -11.85
CA CYS A 379 -7.21 -12.10 -10.56
C CYS A 379 -6.34 -13.35 -10.37
N LYS A 380 -6.88 -14.51 -10.73
CA LYS A 380 -6.17 -15.79 -10.73
C LYS A 380 -5.03 -15.77 -11.74
N LYS A 381 -5.26 -15.24 -12.95
CA LYS A 381 -4.25 -15.11 -14.01
C LYS A 381 -3.08 -14.19 -13.60
N ILE A 382 -3.35 -13.07 -12.93
CA ILE A 382 -2.29 -12.20 -12.38
C ILE A 382 -1.42 -12.97 -11.37
N THR A 383 -2.05 -13.74 -10.48
CA THR A 383 -1.34 -14.57 -9.49
C THR A 383 -0.51 -15.68 -10.15
N GLU A 384 -1.06 -16.36 -11.16
CA GLU A 384 -0.34 -17.32 -12.01
C GLU A 384 0.90 -16.67 -12.68
N ILE A 385 0.76 -15.45 -13.22
CA ILE A 385 1.85 -14.69 -13.86
C ILE A 385 2.96 -14.34 -12.85
N LEU A 386 2.61 -13.92 -11.62
CA LEU A 386 3.58 -13.63 -10.56
C LEU A 386 4.40 -14.87 -10.20
N VAL A 387 3.73 -16.02 -9.97
CA VAL A 387 4.37 -17.31 -9.65
C VAL A 387 5.34 -17.75 -10.76
N ALA A 388 4.90 -17.74 -12.02
CA ALA A 388 5.74 -18.12 -13.15
C ALA A 388 6.90 -17.13 -13.40
N THR A 389 6.70 -15.83 -13.13
CA THR A 389 7.74 -14.81 -13.25
C THR A 389 8.82 -14.96 -12.18
N ILE A 390 8.45 -15.22 -10.92
CA ILE A 390 9.42 -15.48 -9.84
C ILE A 390 10.24 -16.73 -10.18
N ALA A 391 9.58 -17.82 -10.61
CA ALA A 391 10.25 -19.05 -11.02
C ALA A 391 11.25 -18.83 -12.18
N PHE A 392 10.89 -17.99 -13.16
CA PHE A 392 11.75 -17.66 -14.30
C PHE A 392 12.97 -16.81 -13.91
N LEU A 393 12.81 -15.83 -13.01
CA LEU A 393 13.88 -14.88 -12.65
C LEU A 393 14.81 -15.38 -11.54
N LEU A 394 14.35 -16.28 -10.67
CA LEU A 394 15.10 -16.79 -9.52
C LEU A 394 16.52 -17.29 -9.87
N PRO A 395 16.75 -18.14 -10.90
CA PRO A 395 18.10 -18.64 -11.20
C PRO A 395 19.09 -17.53 -11.58
N GLY A 396 18.60 -16.46 -12.23
CA GLY A 396 19.42 -15.29 -12.57
C GLY A 396 19.74 -14.43 -11.34
N ALA A 397 18.75 -14.21 -10.48
CA ALA A 397 18.89 -13.37 -9.29
C ALA A 397 19.78 -13.98 -8.19
N GLU A 398 19.77 -15.31 -8.01
CA GLU A 398 20.64 -16.01 -7.05
C GLU A 398 22.13 -15.82 -7.38
N HIS A 399 22.49 -15.90 -8.66
CA HIS A 399 23.87 -15.80 -9.14
C HIS A 399 24.31 -14.35 -9.40
N SER A 400 23.39 -13.38 -9.36
CA SER A 400 23.68 -11.97 -9.61
C SER A 400 24.42 -11.31 -8.45
N SER A 401 25.43 -10.52 -8.79
CA SER A 401 26.12 -9.61 -7.87
C SER A 401 25.37 -8.28 -7.65
N LEU A 402 24.34 -8.00 -8.45
CA LEU A 402 23.57 -6.75 -8.39
C LEU A 402 22.45 -6.87 -7.34
N GLU A 403 22.49 -6.01 -6.32
CA GLU A 403 21.44 -5.98 -5.29
C GLU A 403 20.06 -5.63 -5.84
N ALA A 404 19.98 -4.91 -6.96
CA ALA A 404 18.73 -4.55 -7.62
C ALA A 404 17.95 -5.79 -8.10
N ASP A 405 18.63 -6.83 -8.61
CA ASP A 405 17.96 -8.06 -9.06
C ASP A 405 17.30 -8.79 -7.89
N LYS A 406 17.98 -8.82 -6.73
CA LYS A 406 17.49 -9.49 -5.52
C LYS A 406 16.38 -8.70 -4.84
N LYS A 407 16.52 -7.37 -4.73
CA LYS A 407 15.47 -6.48 -4.24
C LYS A 407 14.21 -6.57 -5.11
N PHE A 408 14.36 -6.75 -6.43
CA PHE A 408 13.21 -6.95 -7.32
C PHE A 408 12.48 -8.30 -7.08
N ILE A 409 13.22 -9.41 -6.84
CA ILE A 409 12.59 -10.68 -6.42
C ILE A 409 11.84 -10.52 -5.08
N VAL A 410 12.41 -9.78 -4.12
CA VAL A 410 11.73 -9.44 -2.85
C VAL A 410 10.42 -8.69 -3.11
N SER A 411 10.42 -7.67 -3.98
CA SER A 411 9.20 -6.94 -4.38
C SER A 411 8.14 -7.89 -4.98
N LEU A 412 8.54 -8.80 -5.87
CA LEU A 412 7.62 -9.80 -6.45
C LEU A 412 7.05 -10.77 -5.40
N LEU A 413 7.87 -11.21 -4.43
CA LEU A 413 7.43 -12.08 -3.33
C LEU A 413 6.42 -11.38 -2.41
N LEU A 414 6.63 -10.10 -2.10
CA LEU A 414 5.69 -9.30 -1.30
C LEU A 414 4.41 -8.99 -2.07
N CYS A 415 4.51 -8.67 -3.37
CA CYS A 415 3.35 -8.50 -4.24
C CYS A 415 2.51 -9.79 -4.34
N LEU A 416 3.17 -10.96 -4.48
CA LEU A 416 2.49 -12.26 -4.45
C LEU A 416 1.79 -12.51 -3.10
N LEU A 417 2.41 -12.14 -1.97
CA LEU A 417 1.79 -12.25 -0.65
C LEU A 417 0.53 -11.39 -0.55
N ASP A 418 0.57 -10.13 -0.98
CA ASP A 418 -0.59 -9.23 -0.97
C ASP A 418 -1.74 -9.77 -1.83
N TRP A 419 -1.46 -10.31 -3.02
CA TRP A 419 -2.45 -11.01 -3.84
C TRP A 419 -3.04 -12.24 -3.14
N CYS A 420 -2.20 -13.09 -2.54
CA CYS A 420 -2.68 -14.28 -1.80
C CYS A 420 -3.55 -13.92 -0.60
N MET A 421 -3.25 -12.82 0.11
CA MET A 421 -4.01 -12.37 1.27
C MET A 421 -5.31 -11.62 0.91
N ALA A 422 -5.40 -11.04 -0.29
CA ALA A 422 -6.61 -10.40 -0.78
C ALA A 422 -7.61 -11.39 -1.42
N LEU A 423 -7.13 -12.47 -2.04
CA LEU A 423 -7.99 -13.41 -2.78
C LEU A 423 -8.71 -14.41 -1.87
N PRO A 424 -9.99 -14.75 -2.14
CA PRO A 424 -10.70 -15.79 -1.41
C PRO A 424 -10.02 -17.16 -1.55
N LEU A 425 -9.84 -17.90 -0.44
CA LEU A 425 -9.19 -19.22 -0.43
C LEU A 425 -9.71 -20.16 -1.51
N LYS A 426 -11.03 -20.16 -1.76
CA LYS A 426 -11.65 -20.98 -2.82
C LYS A 426 -10.99 -20.80 -4.19
N MET A 427 -10.55 -19.59 -4.56
CA MET A 427 -9.88 -19.30 -5.82
C MET A 427 -8.43 -19.82 -5.84
N LEU A 428 -7.73 -19.76 -4.71
CA LEU A 428 -6.38 -20.31 -4.55
C LEU A 428 -6.36 -21.85 -4.55
N LEU A 429 -7.47 -22.47 -4.15
CA LEU A 429 -7.68 -23.92 -4.20
C LEU A 429 -8.20 -24.42 -5.56
N GLU A 430 -8.49 -23.55 -6.53
CA GLU A 430 -8.82 -23.99 -7.88
C GLU A 430 -7.57 -24.47 -8.65
N PRO A 431 -7.73 -25.45 -9.57
CA PRO A 431 -6.65 -25.88 -10.45
C PRO A 431 -6.24 -24.78 -11.43
N VAL A 432 -4.95 -24.75 -11.78
CA VAL A 432 -4.33 -23.72 -12.63
C VAL A 432 -4.87 -23.74 -14.07
N SER A 433 -5.04 -22.54 -14.64
CA SER A 433 -5.71 -22.24 -15.92
C SER A 433 -4.87 -22.55 -17.16
N ALA A 434 -3.82 -23.36 -17.05
CA ALA A 434 -2.83 -23.63 -18.09
C ALA A 434 -3.45 -24.22 -19.38
N GLY A 435 -2.80 -23.97 -20.51
CA GLY A 435 -3.28 -24.36 -21.85
C GLY A 435 -3.64 -25.84 -22.02
N ALA A 436 -4.41 -26.12 -23.07
CA ALA A 436 -4.95 -27.44 -23.38
C ALA A 436 -3.89 -28.40 -23.98
N VAL A 437 -2.90 -28.80 -23.19
CA VAL A 437 -2.08 -29.99 -23.48
C VAL A 437 -2.83 -31.21 -22.92
N GLU A 438 -3.04 -32.19 -23.78
CA GLU A 438 -3.91 -33.35 -23.56
C GLU A 438 -3.27 -34.41 -22.64
N ASP A 439 -3.35 -34.21 -21.32
CA ASP A 439 -3.08 -35.28 -20.35
C ASP A 439 -4.30 -35.50 -19.45
N GLN A 440 -5.22 -36.35 -19.92
CA GLN A 440 -6.56 -36.54 -19.35
C GLN A 440 -6.59 -37.28 -17.99
N HIS A 441 -5.43 -37.61 -17.39
CA HIS A 441 -5.33 -38.50 -16.23
C HIS A 441 -4.56 -37.91 -15.02
N ALA A 442 -4.05 -36.67 -15.11
CA ALA A 442 -3.45 -35.99 -13.96
C ALA A 442 -4.40 -34.91 -13.40
N SER A 443 -4.86 -35.07 -12.16
CA SER A 443 -5.59 -34.02 -11.46
C SER A 443 -4.66 -32.82 -11.22
N ARG A 444 -4.86 -31.72 -11.96
CA ARG A 444 -4.04 -30.51 -11.84
C ARG A 444 -4.05 -29.99 -10.40
N ALA A 445 -2.87 -29.69 -9.88
CA ALA A 445 -2.71 -29.16 -8.54
C ALA A 445 -3.36 -27.77 -8.38
N PRO A 446 -3.82 -27.41 -7.16
CA PRO A 446 -4.36 -26.09 -6.88
C PRO A 446 -3.28 -25.00 -7.01
N LEU A 447 -3.68 -23.78 -7.35
CA LEU A 447 -2.76 -22.63 -7.45
C LEU A 447 -1.91 -22.43 -6.18
N LEU A 448 -2.49 -22.66 -5.00
CA LEU A 448 -1.79 -22.57 -3.71
C LEU A 448 -0.59 -23.52 -3.59
N ASP A 449 -0.66 -24.72 -4.18
CA ASP A 449 0.45 -25.68 -4.18
C ASP A 449 1.60 -25.18 -5.07
N TYR A 450 1.31 -24.62 -6.25
CA TYR A 450 2.32 -23.96 -7.08
C TYR A 450 2.98 -22.76 -6.37
N ILE A 451 2.23 -21.99 -5.59
CA ILE A 451 2.76 -20.90 -4.76
C ILE A 451 3.76 -21.47 -3.73
N TYR A 452 3.38 -22.47 -2.93
CA TYR A 452 4.29 -23.08 -1.95
C TYR A 452 5.51 -23.75 -2.59
N ARG A 453 5.38 -24.37 -3.77
CA ARG A 453 6.52 -24.93 -4.52
C ARG A 453 7.53 -23.85 -4.93
N VAL A 454 7.08 -22.73 -5.50
CA VAL A 454 7.98 -21.63 -5.89
C VAL A 454 8.63 -20.97 -4.67
N LEU A 455 7.89 -20.79 -3.57
CA LEU A 455 8.47 -20.30 -2.31
C LEU A 455 9.50 -21.27 -1.73
N HIS A 456 9.26 -22.59 -1.79
CA HIS A 456 10.20 -23.62 -1.35
C HIS A 456 11.48 -23.63 -2.21
N CYS A 457 11.37 -23.40 -3.53
CA CYS A 457 12.53 -23.18 -4.40
C CYS A 457 13.31 -21.91 -4.01
N CYS A 458 12.63 -20.81 -3.70
CA CYS A 458 13.28 -19.57 -3.24
C CYS A 458 14.03 -19.73 -1.89
N VAL A 459 13.65 -20.70 -1.06
CA VAL A 459 14.34 -20.99 0.22
C VAL A 459 15.51 -21.96 0.05
N ASN A 460 15.36 -23.00 -0.75
CA ASN A 460 16.37 -24.07 -0.88
C ASN A 460 17.31 -23.89 -2.10
N GLY A 461 17.08 -22.86 -2.91
CA GLY A 461 17.88 -22.52 -4.09
C GLY A 461 17.34 -23.16 -5.38
N SER A 462 17.61 -22.48 -6.50
CA SER A 462 17.18 -22.87 -7.85
C SER A 462 17.69 -24.24 -8.33
N SER A 463 18.66 -24.87 -7.66
CA SER A 463 19.06 -26.24 -7.96
C SER A 463 17.89 -27.24 -7.82
N THR A 464 16.99 -27.00 -6.85
CA THR A 464 15.76 -27.79 -6.65
C THR A 464 14.80 -27.72 -7.84
N TYR A 465 14.82 -26.61 -8.60
CA TYR A 465 14.02 -26.43 -9.82
C TYR A 465 14.33 -27.50 -10.87
N THR A 466 15.59 -27.95 -10.98
CA THR A 466 16.00 -28.98 -11.95
C THR A 466 15.43 -30.36 -11.62
N GLN A 467 15.12 -30.63 -10.36
CA GLN A 467 14.54 -31.90 -9.89
C GLN A 467 13.00 -31.86 -9.88
N GLN A 468 12.41 -30.66 -9.82
CA GLN A 468 10.95 -30.45 -9.76
C GLN A 468 10.36 -29.78 -11.01
N SER A 469 11.13 -29.67 -12.10
CA SER A 469 10.77 -28.90 -13.31
C SER A 469 9.45 -29.31 -13.95
N HIS A 470 9.08 -30.59 -13.90
CA HIS A 470 7.79 -31.11 -14.37
C HIS A 470 6.58 -30.69 -13.51
N TYR A 471 6.81 -29.96 -12.42
CA TYR A 471 5.83 -29.63 -11.38
C TYR A 471 5.77 -28.14 -11.03
N VAL A 472 6.53 -27.27 -11.72
CA VAL A 472 6.50 -25.80 -11.56
C VAL A 472 5.80 -25.17 -12.77
N LEU A 473 5.05 -24.10 -12.52
CA LEU A 473 4.28 -23.39 -13.54
C LEU A 473 5.22 -22.57 -14.45
N SER A 474 5.36 -22.96 -15.72
CA SER A 474 6.21 -22.22 -16.66
C SER A 474 5.44 -21.06 -17.30
N LEU A 475 6.18 -20.07 -17.81
CA LEU A 475 5.59 -18.97 -18.58
C LEU A 475 4.86 -19.47 -19.84
N ALA A 476 5.35 -20.55 -20.48
CA ALA A 476 4.75 -21.10 -21.70
C ALA A 476 3.38 -21.72 -21.43
N ASP A 477 3.19 -22.38 -20.29
CA ASP A 477 1.91 -22.99 -19.87
C ASP A 477 0.80 -21.94 -19.69
N LEU A 478 1.19 -20.69 -19.43
CA LEU A 478 0.29 -19.56 -19.28
C LEU A 478 -0.08 -18.88 -20.60
N SER A 479 0.54 -19.24 -21.72
CA SER A 479 0.20 -18.69 -23.03
C SER A 479 -1.27 -18.96 -23.37
N SER A 480 -2.01 -17.88 -23.66
CA SER A 480 -3.46 -17.93 -23.95
C SER A 480 -3.86 -16.72 -24.80
N ALA A 481 -5.07 -16.73 -25.37
CA ALA A 481 -5.55 -15.61 -26.18
C ALA A 481 -5.50 -14.24 -25.46
N ASP A 482 -5.65 -14.23 -24.13
CA ASP A 482 -5.61 -13.01 -23.30
C ASP A 482 -4.22 -12.68 -22.71
N TYR A 483 -3.22 -13.57 -22.79
CA TYR A 483 -1.88 -13.37 -22.22
C TYR A 483 -0.80 -14.01 -23.09
N ASP A 484 0.08 -13.17 -23.64
CA ASP A 484 1.24 -13.58 -24.43
C ASP A 484 2.53 -13.35 -23.61
N PRO A 485 3.09 -14.38 -22.98
CA PRO A 485 4.33 -14.26 -22.22
C PRO A 485 5.54 -13.88 -23.09
N PHE A 486 5.50 -14.03 -24.41
CA PHE A 486 6.61 -13.78 -25.32
C PHE A 486 6.45 -12.48 -26.13
N LEU A 487 5.49 -11.63 -25.77
CA LEU A 487 5.31 -10.29 -26.33
C LEU A 487 6.64 -9.51 -26.32
N PRO A 488 7.19 -9.10 -27.48
CA PRO A 488 8.48 -8.44 -27.53
C PRO A 488 8.41 -7.04 -26.93
N LEU A 489 9.29 -6.77 -25.96
CA LEU A 489 9.49 -5.44 -25.39
C LEU A 489 10.73 -4.80 -26.03
N GLY A 490 10.59 -3.57 -26.53
CA GLY A 490 11.72 -2.80 -27.06
C GLY A 490 12.74 -2.50 -25.96
N ASN A 491 14.02 -2.40 -26.31
CA ASN A 491 15.08 -2.07 -25.34
C ASN A 491 14.99 -0.62 -24.87
N VAL A 492 15.23 -0.40 -23.57
CA VAL A 492 15.37 0.93 -22.96
C VAL A 492 16.83 1.36 -23.02
N ARG A 493 17.07 2.62 -23.40
CA ARG A 493 18.37 3.29 -23.26
C ARG A 493 18.43 3.87 -21.85
N SER A 494 19.27 3.30 -20.99
CA SER A 494 19.53 3.86 -19.66
C SER A 494 20.10 5.27 -19.81
N SER A 495 19.35 6.27 -19.36
CA SER A 495 19.84 7.65 -19.32
C SER A 495 20.88 7.80 -18.22
N SER A 496 22.05 8.31 -18.59
CA SER A 496 23.27 8.46 -17.78
C SER A 496 23.92 7.17 -17.27
N GLU A 497 25.26 7.17 -17.27
CA GLU A 497 26.07 6.33 -16.38
C GLU A 497 25.56 6.51 -14.94
N PRO A 498 25.67 5.50 -14.05
CA PRO A 498 25.34 5.70 -12.65
C PRO A 498 26.17 6.85 -12.11
N ALA A 499 25.53 7.99 -11.85
CA ALA A 499 26.14 9.09 -11.12
C ALA A 499 26.66 8.50 -9.83
N GLN A 500 27.99 8.44 -9.70
CA GLN A 500 28.64 7.80 -8.56
C GLN A 500 28.17 8.52 -7.31
N CYS A 501 27.29 7.86 -6.54
CA CYS A 501 26.63 8.45 -5.39
C CYS A 501 27.72 8.94 -4.42
N PRO A 502 27.92 10.27 -4.27
CA PRO A 502 29.10 10.78 -3.59
C PRO A 502 28.82 10.80 -2.08
N SER A 503 28.78 9.62 -1.44
CA SER A 503 28.85 9.40 0.03
C SER A 503 28.58 7.94 0.50
N SER A 504 29.03 6.91 -0.20
CA SER A 504 29.20 5.57 0.44
C SER A 504 30.59 4.95 0.33
N THR A 505 31.48 5.58 -0.44
CA THR A 505 32.85 5.13 -0.68
C THR A 505 33.74 5.17 0.56
N GLU A 506 33.45 6.02 1.55
CA GLU A 506 34.25 6.09 2.79
C GLU A 506 33.90 4.97 3.79
N LEU A 507 32.62 4.58 3.90
CA LEU A 507 32.19 3.53 4.84
C LEU A 507 32.26 2.13 4.22
N GLY A 508 32.08 2.00 2.90
CA GLY A 508 32.19 0.73 2.18
C GLY A 508 33.61 0.13 2.15
N ASN A 509 34.63 0.93 2.46
CA ASN A 509 36.03 0.49 2.54
C ASN A 509 36.37 -0.28 3.83
N LEU A 510 35.47 -0.31 4.82
CA LEU A 510 35.58 -1.21 5.96
C LEU A 510 35.20 -2.63 5.52
N LEU A 511 36.21 -3.50 5.37
CA LEU A 511 36.04 -4.90 4.92
C LEU A 511 34.90 -5.62 5.64
N THR A 512 34.75 -5.41 6.95
CA THR A 512 33.68 -5.97 7.78
C THR A 512 32.28 -5.55 7.34
N VAL A 513 32.08 -4.30 6.90
CA VAL A 513 30.80 -3.80 6.39
C VAL A 513 30.49 -4.39 5.02
N ALA A 514 31.51 -4.51 4.15
CA ALA A 514 31.35 -5.10 2.83
C ALA A 514 31.08 -6.62 2.87
N GLU A 515 31.74 -7.36 3.76
CA GLU A 515 31.52 -8.79 3.97
C GLU A 515 30.13 -9.08 4.57
N GLU A 516 29.73 -8.32 5.59
CA GLU A 516 28.41 -8.45 6.21
C GLU A 516 27.29 -8.09 5.21
N LYS A 517 27.48 -7.03 4.41
CA LYS A 517 26.56 -6.66 3.32
C LYS A 517 26.46 -7.78 2.27
N ARG A 518 27.59 -8.38 1.86
CA ARG A 518 27.60 -9.53 0.93
C ARG A 518 26.86 -10.74 1.51
N ARG A 519 27.07 -11.06 2.79
CA ARG A 519 26.39 -12.19 3.46
C ARG A 519 24.87 -11.98 3.48
N ARG A 520 24.39 -10.83 3.93
CA ARG A 520 22.96 -10.46 3.94
C ARG A 520 22.34 -10.54 2.54
N SER A 521 23.07 -10.05 1.53
CA SER A 521 22.66 -10.13 0.12
C SER A 521 22.44 -11.57 -0.39
N LEU A 522 23.10 -12.58 0.18
CA LEU A 522 22.89 -13.98 -0.18
C LEU A 522 21.65 -14.58 0.50
N GLU A 523 21.35 -14.16 1.73
CA GLU A 523 20.25 -14.71 2.54
C GLU A 523 18.89 -14.00 2.28
N LEU A 524 18.88 -12.81 1.66
CA LEU A 524 17.70 -11.95 1.46
C LEU A 524 16.49 -12.63 0.78
N ILE A 525 16.72 -13.35 -0.34
CA ILE A 525 15.63 -14.05 -1.07
C ILE A 525 15.07 -15.23 -0.23
N PRO A 526 15.90 -16.18 0.26
CA PRO A 526 15.45 -17.24 1.16
C PRO A 526 14.73 -16.73 2.41
N LEU A 527 15.22 -15.65 3.01
CA LEU A 527 14.64 -15.08 4.24
C LEU A 527 13.26 -14.48 3.98
N THR A 528 13.10 -13.75 2.88
CA THR A 528 11.81 -13.20 2.44
C THR A 528 10.83 -14.31 2.09
N ALA A 529 11.26 -15.35 1.36
CA ALA A 529 10.41 -16.48 1.02
C ALA A 529 9.96 -17.30 2.24
N ARG A 530 10.84 -17.47 3.26
CA ARG A 530 10.44 -18.02 4.57
C ARG A 530 9.38 -17.16 5.23
N MET A 531 9.57 -15.83 5.29
CA MET A 531 8.57 -14.91 5.84
C MET A 531 7.21 -15.05 5.14
N VAL A 532 7.19 -15.04 3.80
CA VAL A 532 5.95 -15.20 3.01
C VAL A 532 5.26 -16.55 3.29
N MET A 533 6.00 -17.67 3.30
CA MET A 533 5.39 -18.98 3.64
C MET A 533 4.80 -18.99 5.05
N THR A 534 5.56 -18.53 6.04
CA THR A 534 5.10 -18.50 7.44
C THR A 534 3.88 -17.58 7.60
N HIS A 535 3.86 -16.44 6.90
CA HIS A 535 2.72 -15.54 6.89
C HIS A 535 1.47 -16.20 6.28
N LEU A 536 1.60 -16.88 5.13
CA LEU A 536 0.48 -17.59 4.51
C LEU A 536 -0.05 -18.72 5.40
N VAL A 537 0.82 -19.49 6.05
CA VAL A 537 0.41 -20.56 6.97
C VAL A 537 -0.36 -19.99 8.17
N ASN A 538 0.05 -18.84 8.71
CA ASN A 538 -0.55 -18.27 9.91
C ASN A 538 -1.84 -17.46 9.64
N HIS A 539 -1.96 -16.78 8.48
CA HIS A 539 -2.98 -15.75 8.25
C HIS A 539 -3.99 -16.03 7.13
N LEU A 540 -3.71 -16.96 6.21
CA LEU A 540 -4.56 -17.19 5.05
C LEU A 540 -5.96 -17.64 5.47
N SER A 541 -7.00 -16.91 5.05
CA SER A 541 -8.42 -17.08 5.46
C SER A 541 -8.76 -16.71 6.91
N HIS A 542 -7.78 -16.35 7.73
CA HIS A 542 -7.98 -15.94 9.13
C HIS A 542 -7.89 -14.41 9.32
N PHE A 543 -7.39 -13.68 8.31
CA PHE A 543 -7.33 -12.22 8.29
C PHE A 543 -8.43 -11.59 7.41
N PRO A 544 -9.05 -10.47 7.80
CA PRO A 544 -8.94 -9.79 9.09
C PRO A 544 -9.73 -10.52 10.20
N LEU A 545 -9.22 -10.48 11.43
CA LEU A 545 -9.90 -11.02 12.60
C LEU A 545 -11.17 -10.21 12.93
N ARG A 546 -12.22 -10.87 13.45
CA ARG A 546 -13.54 -10.26 13.73
C ARG A 546 -13.57 -9.20 14.86
N GLY A 547 -12.42 -8.77 15.39
CA GLY A 547 -12.28 -8.13 16.70
C GLY A 547 -11.91 -6.64 16.73
N GLY A 548 -11.94 -5.91 15.61
CA GLY A 548 -11.56 -4.49 15.54
C GLY A 548 -10.45 -4.21 14.54
N PRO A 549 -9.62 -3.16 14.71
CA PRO A 549 -8.49 -2.89 13.79
C PRO A 549 -7.56 -4.10 13.74
N ALA A 550 -7.20 -4.52 12.54
CA ALA A 550 -6.65 -5.87 12.31
C ALA A 550 -5.19 -6.02 12.82
N VAL A 551 -5.04 -6.40 14.08
CA VAL A 551 -3.75 -6.79 14.67
C VAL A 551 -3.42 -8.23 14.24
N LEU A 552 -2.33 -8.42 13.52
CA LEU A 552 -1.87 -9.75 13.08
C LEU A 552 -1.21 -10.56 14.19
N HIS A 553 -0.56 -9.87 15.14
CA HIS A 553 0.17 -10.50 16.23
C HIS A 553 -0.68 -10.50 17.50
N SER A 554 -0.56 -11.56 18.30
CA SER A 554 -1.24 -11.62 19.59
C SER A 554 -0.63 -10.62 20.57
N LEU A 555 -1.48 -9.88 21.29
CA LEU A 555 -1.08 -9.12 22.47
C LEU A 555 -0.93 -10.01 23.72
N LEU A 556 -1.31 -11.29 23.65
CA LEU A 556 -1.17 -12.22 24.76
C LEU A 556 0.32 -12.53 25.07
N ALA A 557 0.57 -12.82 26.35
CA ALA A 557 1.89 -13.09 26.90
C ALA A 557 1.76 -14.10 28.05
N GLU A 558 2.88 -14.68 28.48
CA GLU A 558 2.97 -15.80 29.43
C GLU A 558 2.52 -15.47 30.86
N HIS A 559 2.28 -14.19 31.15
CA HIS A 559 1.77 -13.70 32.44
C HIS A 559 0.24 -13.58 32.47
N HIS A 560 -0.42 -13.43 31.31
CA HIS A 560 -1.88 -13.38 31.26
C HIS A 560 -2.47 -14.75 31.65
N ASP A 561 -3.48 -14.72 32.53
CA ASP A 561 -4.21 -15.89 33.04
C ASP A 561 -3.35 -16.92 33.82
N ASN A 562 -2.15 -16.52 34.26
CA ASN A 562 -1.19 -17.41 34.95
C ASN A 562 -1.50 -17.53 36.46
N SER A 563 -2.13 -18.64 36.86
CA SER A 563 -2.56 -18.88 38.24
C SER A 563 -1.46 -18.89 39.31
N PHE A 564 -0.19 -18.99 38.92
CA PHE A 564 0.94 -19.06 39.86
C PHE A 564 1.56 -17.69 40.14
N VAL A 565 1.33 -16.69 39.28
CA VAL A 565 1.96 -15.37 39.37
C VAL A 565 1.00 -14.30 38.85
N ASP A 566 0.38 -13.56 39.76
CA ASP A 566 -0.41 -12.37 39.43
C ASP A 566 0.55 -11.19 39.18
N SER A 567 0.85 -10.93 37.91
CA SER A 567 1.80 -9.90 37.47
C SER A 567 1.27 -9.22 36.21
N SER A 568 1.25 -7.88 36.20
CA SER A 568 0.85 -7.08 35.05
C SER A 568 1.88 -7.04 33.91
N GLU A 569 3.03 -7.68 34.10
CA GLU A 569 4.09 -7.78 33.10
C GLU A 569 4.77 -9.15 33.10
N LEU A 570 5.44 -9.47 31.99
CA LEU A 570 6.37 -10.59 31.93
C LEU A 570 7.57 -10.32 32.87
N CYS A 571 7.74 -11.16 33.89
CA CYS A 571 8.75 -10.98 34.94
C CYS A 571 9.52 -12.29 35.23
N SER A 572 10.52 -12.22 36.11
CA SER A 572 11.32 -13.41 36.45
C SER A 572 10.53 -14.49 37.18
N ASP A 573 9.44 -14.13 37.86
CA ASP A 573 8.62 -15.09 38.61
C ASP A 573 7.70 -15.89 37.68
N VAL A 574 7.19 -15.26 36.61
CA VAL A 574 6.46 -15.97 35.54
C VAL A 574 7.33 -17.08 34.91
N PHE A 575 8.63 -16.84 34.72
CA PHE A 575 9.56 -17.87 34.24
C PHE A 575 9.78 -19.02 35.24
N ARG A 576 9.65 -18.76 36.55
CA ARG A 576 9.72 -19.78 37.61
C ARG A 576 8.44 -20.58 37.74
N SER A 577 7.33 -20.17 37.10
CA SER A 577 6.05 -20.88 37.16
C SER A 577 6.20 -22.32 36.64
N PRO A 578 5.72 -23.34 37.38
CA PRO A 578 5.80 -24.74 36.99
C PRO A 578 4.72 -25.13 35.96
N SER A 579 3.86 -24.19 35.53
CA SER A 579 2.92 -24.38 34.41
C SER A 579 3.42 -23.83 33.08
N LEU A 580 4.59 -23.19 33.04
CA LEU A 580 5.21 -22.61 31.84
C LEU A 580 6.47 -23.39 31.44
N GLN A 581 6.58 -23.77 30.16
CA GLN A 581 7.85 -24.20 29.56
C GLN A 581 8.10 -23.49 28.23
N LEU A 582 9.38 -23.24 27.94
CA LEU A 582 9.86 -22.51 26.77
C LEU A 582 10.72 -23.45 25.92
N PHE A 583 10.46 -23.50 24.62
CA PHE A 583 11.08 -24.40 23.67
C PHE A 583 11.55 -23.69 22.39
N VAL A 584 12.54 -24.29 21.73
CA VAL A 584 12.91 -24.03 20.33
C VAL A 584 12.24 -25.13 19.50
N LEU A 585 11.47 -24.78 18.46
CA LEU A 585 10.86 -25.77 17.55
C LEU A 585 11.82 -26.18 16.41
N ASN A 586 12.55 -25.20 15.92
CA ASN A 586 13.53 -25.24 14.85
C ASN A 586 14.44 -24.00 15.01
N ASP A 587 15.45 -23.84 14.18
CA ASP A 587 16.41 -22.73 14.32
C ASP A 587 15.86 -21.33 13.93
N SER A 588 14.54 -21.18 13.76
CA SER A 588 13.85 -19.91 13.46
C SER A 588 12.55 -19.67 14.24
N THR A 589 12.18 -20.52 15.22
CA THR A 589 10.87 -20.48 15.90
C THR A 589 10.97 -20.86 17.38
N LEU A 590 10.43 -19.99 18.24
CA LEU A 590 10.31 -20.20 19.69
C LEU A 590 8.85 -20.54 20.03
N ILE A 591 8.62 -21.44 20.98
CA ILE A 591 7.28 -21.79 21.47
C ILE A 591 7.24 -21.80 23.00
N SER A 592 6.17 -21.23 23.55
CA SER A 592 5.88 -21.18 24.98
C SER A 592 4.60 -21.98 25.21
N TYR A 593 4.66 -23.01 26.04
CA TYR A 593 3.49 -23.76 26.48
C TYR A 593 3.15 -23.32 27.91
N LEU A 594 1.91 -22.88 28.13
CA LEU A 594 1.38 -22.46 29.41
C LEU A 594 0.11 -23.25 29.74
N GLN A 595 0.07 -23.94 30.87
CA GLN A 595 -1.16 -24.56 31.37
C GLN A 595 -1.98 -23.53 32.14
N LEU A 596 -3.23 -23.33 31.74
CA LEU A 596 -4.19 -22.43 32.40
C LEU A 596 -5.03 -23.20 33.43
N PRO A 597 -5.46 -22.55 34.53
CA PRO A 597 -6.36 -23.16 35.50
C PRO A 597 -7.76 -23.40 34.89
N ALA A 598 -8.46 -24.42 35.36
CA ALA A 598 -9.91 -24.45 35.24
C ALA A 598 -10.51 -23.40 36.19
N GLN A 599 -11.16 -22.36 35.65
CA GLN A 599 -11.78 -21.30 36.47
C GLN A 599 -12.90 -21.87 37.37
N GLY A 600 -13.17 -21.25 38.52
CA GLY A 600 -13.98 -21.82 39.60
C GLY A 600 -15.50 -22.00 39.36
N SER A 601 -15.99 -21.98 38.12
CA SER A 601 -17.40 -22.28 37.80
C SER A 601 -17.60 -23.76 37.47
N ALA A 602 -18.73 -24.33 37.90
CA ALA A 602 -19.09 -25.71 37.56
C ALA A 602 -19.22 -25.89 36.04
N GLY A 603 -18.26 -26.58 35.43
CA GLY A 603 -18.17 -26.78 33.97
C GLY A 603 -16.93 -26.17 33.30
N ALA A 604 -16.09 -25.41 34.02
CA ALA A 604 -14.85 -24.90 33.43
C ALA A 604 -13.84 -26.01 33.13
N ARG A 605 -13.23 -25.94 31.95
CA ARG A 605 -12.34 -26.99 31.42
C ARG A 605 -10.87 -26.55 31.53
N PRO A 606 -9.94 -27.46 31.85
CA PRO A 606 -8.51 -27.15 31.81
C PRO A 606 -8.09 -26.82 30.38
N ALA A 607 -7.27 -25.78 30.24
CA ALA A 607 -6.83 -25.25 28.96
C ALA A 607 -5.30 -25.15 28.87
N VAL A 608 -4.80 -25.19 27.64
CA VAL A 608 -3.39 -25.04 27.27
C VAL A 608 -3.28 -23.88 26.31
N ARG A 609 -2.48 -22.88 26.68
CA ARG A 609 -2.11 -21.77 25.82
C ARG A 609 -0.74 -22.05 25.19
N VAL A 610 -0.66 -21.91 23.88
CA VAL A 610 0.57 -22.07 23.09
C VAL A 610 0.90 -20.73 22.45
N ILE A 611 2.02 -20.11 22.84
CA ILE A 611 2.50 -18.84 22.29
C ILE A 611 3.71 -19.11 21.40
N LEU A 612 3.58 -18.91 20.09
CA LEU A 612 4.65 -19.10 19.10
C LEU A 612 5.22 -17.75 18.68
N ARG A 613 6.54 -17.69 18.49
CA ARG A 613 7.25 -16.54 17.95
C ARG A 613 8.11 -16.99 16.77
N ASP A 614 7.84 -16.44 15.60
CA ASP A 614 8.57 -16.71 14.36
C ASP A 614 8.91 -15.39 13.64
N ILE A 615 9.49 -15.51 12.45
CA ILE A 615 9.88 -14.39 11.58
C ILE A 615 8.72 -13.47 11.18
N SER A 616 7.48 -13.96 11.17
CA SER A 616 6.28 -13.22 10.78
C SER A 616 5.56 -12.56 11.97
N GLY A 617 5.74 -13.04 13.21
CA GLY A 617 5.21 -12.36 14.39
C GLY A 617 5.19 -13.16 15.68
N LYS A 618 4.17 -12.89 16.50
CA LYS A 618 3.82 -13.64 17.72
C LYS A 618 2.36 -14.05 17.64
N TYR A 619 2.08 -15.32 17.94
CA TYR A 619 0.76 -15.93 17.83
C TYR A 619 0.42 -16.68 19.11
N SER A 620 -0.87 -16.80 19.43
CA SER A 620 -1.35 -17.51 20.62
C SER A 620 -2.57 -18.36 20.24
N TRP A 621 -2.55 -19.64 20.61
CA TRP A 621 -3.69 -20.54 20.50
C TRP A 621 -4.03 -21.11 21.86
N ASP A 622 -5.32 -21.09 22.20
CA ASP A 622 -5.84 -21.67 23.43
C ASP A 622 -6.63 -22.94 23.08
N GLY A 623 -6.10 -24.09 23.48
CA GLY A 623 -6.78 -25.38 23.37
C GLY A 623 -7.44 -25.74 24.69
N SER A 624 -8.69 -26.23 24.66
CA SER A 624 -9.37 -26.78 25.84
C SER A 624 -9.81 -28.22 25.59
N VAL A 625 -9.84 -29.03 26.64
CA VAL A 625 -10.31 -30.43 26.53
C VAL A 625 -11.83 -30.43 26.38
N LEU A 626 -12.32 -30.68 25.16
CA LEU A 626 -13.77 -30.66 24.87
C LEU A 626 -14.53 -31.82 25.50
N CYS A 627 -13.91 -33.02 25.56
CA CYS A 627 -14.45 -34.20 26.22
C CYS A 627 -13.28 -35.02 26.79
N GLY A 628 -13.47 -35.63 27.96
CA GLY A 628 -12.47 -36.45 28.64
C GLY A 628 -13.09 -37.18 29.84
N PRO A 629 -12.35 -38.12 30.49
CA PRO A 629 -12.89 -39.04 31.51
C PRO A 629 -13.32 -38.39 32.84
N LEU A 630 -13.46 -37.06 32.86
CA LEU A 630 -13.84 -36.25 34.02
C LEU A 630 -15.34 -35.88 34.02
N GLU A 631 -16.02 -35.93 32.87
CA GLU A 631 -17.48 -35.77 32.78
C GLU A 631 -18.16 -37.14 33.05
N GLY A 632 -18.20 -37.58 34.32
CA GLY A 632 -19.12 -38.65 34.77
C GLY A 632 -18.58 -39.67 35.79
N CYS A 633 -17.28 -39.93 35.85
CA CYS A 633 -16.72 -41.04 36.64
C CYS A 633 -16.42 -40.70 38.12
N LEU A 634 -17.46 -40.37 38.90
CA LEU A 634 -17.43 -40.50 40.37
C LEU A 634 -18.20 -41.77 40.78
N PRO A 635 -17.55 -42.93 40.92
CA PRO A 635 -18.22 -44.12 41.41
C PRO A 635 -18.54 -43.96 42.91
N GLN A 636 -19.83 -43.79 43.24
CA GLN A 636 -20.30 -44.21 44.55
C GLN A 636 -20.06 -45.71 44.71
N GLN A 637 -19.69 -46.13 45.93
CA GLN A 637 -19.31 -47.51 46.22
C GLN A 637 -20.44 -48.50 45.91
N GLY A 638 -20.25 -49.35 44.91
CA GLY A 638 -21.17 -50.41 44.55
C GLY A 638 -20.53 -51.39 43.58
N ALA A 639 -20.19 -52.58 44.05
CA ALA A 639 -19.58 -53.61 43.21
C ALA A 639 -20.65 -54.31 42.35
N ALA A 640 -20.65 -54.04 41.05
CA ALA A 640 -21.36 -54.83 40.04
C ALA A 640 -20.47 -55.03 38.81
N ALA A 641 -20.37 -56.26 38.32
CA ALA A 641 -19.55 -56.60 37.17
C ALA A 641 -20.33 -56.38 35.88
N PHE A 642 -19.82 -55.54 34.98
CA PHE A 642 -20.39 -55.37 33.64
C PHE A 642 -20.04 -56.55 32.73
N SER A 643 -21.05 -57.32 32.32
CA SER A 643 -20.96 -58.31 31.25
C SER A 643 -21.55 -57.73 29.96
N PHE A 644 -20.72 -57.59 28.93
CA PHE A 644 -21.19 -57.20 27.60
C PHE A 644 -22.14 -58.25 27.02
N THR A 645 -23.32 -57.83 26.59
CA THR A 645 -24.29 -58.67 25.86
C THR A 645 -24.67 -57.97 24.56
N ILE A 646 -24.45 -58.63 23.42
CA ILE A 646 -24.74 -58.07 22.09
C ILE A 646 -26.23 -58.28 21.76
N PRO A 647 -27.00 -57.26 21.34
CA PRO A 647 -28.39 -57.43 20.96
C PRO A 647 -28.53 -58.21 19.64
N SER A 648 -29.28 -59.32 19.65
CA SER A 648 -29.65 -60.04 18.44
C SER A 648 -30.89 -59.41 17.78
N ARG A 649 -30.78 -59.07 16.50
CA ARG A 649 -31.83 -58.40 15.72
C ARG A 649 -32.91 -59.40 15.30
N ALA A 650 -34.09 -59.34 15.93
CA ALA A 650 -35.27 -60.12 15.55
C ALA A 650 -36.24 -59.31 14.65
N GLU A 651 -37.12 -60.02 13.95
CA GLU A 651 -37.79 -59.55 12.73
C GLU A 651 -39.05 -58.68 12.95
N GLN A 652 -39.44 -57.92 11.92
CA GLN A 652 -40.68 -57.14 11.89
C GLN A 652 -41.94 -58.02 11.70
N GLY A 653 -43.03 -57.70 12.41
CA GLY A 653 -44.26 -58.51 12.37
C GLY A 653 -45.59 -57.82 12.75
N GLN A 654 -46.04 -56.87 11.93
CA GLN A 654 -47.46 -56.47 11.70
C GLN A 654 -48.35 -55.78 12.80
N ARG A 655 -48.94 -54.65 12.37
CA ARG A 655 -50.33 -54.17 12.57
C ARG A 655 -50.87 -53.86 13.99
N SER A 656 -51.34 -52.62 14.17
CA SER A 656 -52.79 -52.25 14.05
C SER A 656 -53.04 -50.74 14.24
N GLN A 657 -54.30 -50.30 14.15
CA GLN A 657 -54.74 -48.90 13.89
C GLN A 657 -55.31 -48.18 15.13
N GLY A 658 -55.37 -46.83 15.07
CA GLY A 658 -56.19 -45.95 15.93
C GLY A 658 -55.62 -44.52 15.97
N GLN A 659 -56.05 -43.58 15.11
CA GLN A 659 -57.19 -42.66 15.29
C GLN A 659 -57.14 -41.77 16.56
N GLY A 660 -57.12 -40.44 16.39
CA GLY A 660 -57.47 -39.49 17.47
C GLY A 660 -56.97 -38.03 17.36
N ALA A 661 -57.81 -37.15 16.81
CA ALA A 661 -58.05 -35.73 17.20
C ALA A 661 -56.91 -34.67 17.32
N GLN A 662 -56.98 -33.71 16.38
CA GLN A 662 -57.16 -32.25 16.58
C GLN A 662 -56.31 -31.38 17.56
N GLU A 663 -55.72 -30.35 16.93
CA GLU A 663 -55.89 -28.89 17.22
C GLU A 663 -54.81 -28.03 17.91
N GLN A 664 -54.39 -27.01 17.14
CA GLN A 664 -54.18 -25.58 17.48
C GLN A 664 -53.13 -25.16 18.52
N GLY A 665 -52.20 -24.32 18.07
CA GLY A 665 -52.10 -22.96 18.65
C GLY A 665 -50.72 -22.42 19.05
N ALA A 666 -50.46 -21.19 18.58
CA ALA A 666 -49.58 -20.16 19.15
C ALA A 666 -48.05 -20.26 19.02
N GLN A 667 -47.46 -19.08 18.77
CA GLN A 667 -46.03 -18.80 18.69
C GLN A 667 -45.45 -18.49 20.08
N GLY A 668 -44.16 -18.77 20.27
CA GLY A 668 -43.39 -18.28 21.42
C GLY A 668 -41.91 -18.57 21.27
N GLN A 669 -41.12 -17.59 20.80
CA GLN A 669 -39.67 -17.70 20.80
C GLN A 669 -39.15 -17.49 22.23
N GLY A 670 -38.62 -18.56 22.82
CA GLY A 670 -37.82 -18.51 24.04
C GLY A 670 -36.68 -19.49 23.91
N ALA A 671 -35.44 -19.00 24.00
CA ALA A 671 -34.26 -19.87 24.05
C ALA A 671 -34.26 -20.57 25.43
N GLN A 672 -34.75 -21.79 25.46
CA GLN A 672 -34.86 -22.58 26.68
C GLN A 672 -33.64 -23.49 26.81
N GLU A 673 -32.90 -23.33 27.92
CA GLU A 673 -31.84 -24.24 28.32
C GLU A 673 -32.43 -25.67 28.43
N GLN A 674 -32.04 -26.55 27.51
CA GLN A 674 -32.45 -27.96 27.58
C GLN A 674 -31.61 -28.67 28.64
N GLY A 675 -32.23 -28.84 29.81
CA GLY A 675 -31.67 -29.61 30.91
C GLY A 675 -31.41 -31.07 30.51
N CYS A 676 -30.46 -31.67 31.22
CA CYS A 676 -30.05 -33.07 31.07
C CYS A 676 -31.28 -34.01 31.19
N SER A 677 -31.75 -34.53 30.06
CA SER A 677 -32.71 -35.63 30.02
C SER A 677 -32.04 -36.90 30.52
N GLN A 678 -32.81 -37.71 31.25
CA GLN A 678 -32.37 -38.93 31.91
C GLN A 678 -31.58 -39.83 30.95
N ALA A 679 -30.40 -40.27 31.39
CA ALA A 679 -29.60 -41.23 30.63
C ALA A 679 -30.36 -42.56 30.53
N GLU A 680 -30.77 -42.93 29.32
CA GLU A 680 -31.15 -44.32 29.03
C GLU A 680 -29.87 -45.18 29.14
N GLU A 681 -29.94 -46.26 29.92
CA GLU A 681 -28.85 -47.22 30.05
C GLU A 681 -28.65 -47.98 28.73
N GLY A 682 -27.86 -47.43 27.80
CA GLY A 682 -27.56 -48.12 26.54
C GLY A 682 -26.78 -47.36 25.47
N GLU A 683 -26.70 -46.03 25.50
CA GLU A 683 -25.99 -45.28 24.46
C GLU A 683 -24.47 -45.24 24.71
N ASP A 684 -23.68 -45.53 23.66
CA ASP A 684 -22.22 -45.46 23.75
C ASP A 684 -21.78 -43.98 23.86
N ALA A 685 -21.00 -43.68 24.89
CA ALA A 685 -20.43 -42.35 25.09
C ALA A 685 -19.53 -41.90 23.92
N LEU A 686 -18.98 -42.85 23.16
CA LEU A 686 -18.29 -42.58 21.91
C LEU A 686 -19.26 -42.16 20.79
N ASP A 687 -20.41 -42.81 20.63
CA ASP A 687 -21.39 -42.44 19.61
C ASP A 687 -21.99 -41.05 19.88
N GLN A 688 -22.32 -40.74 21.14
CA GLN A 688 -22.74 -39.39 21.54
C GLN A 688 -21.64 -38.35 21.30
N LEU A 689 -20.37 -38.68 21.55
CA LEU A 689 -19.23 -37.80 21.26
C LEU A 689 -19.09 -37.54 19.75
N LEU A 690 -19.17 -38.59 18.94
CA LEU A 690 -19.03 -38.52 17.48
C LEU A 690 -20.20 -37.78 16.83
N GLU A 691 -21.43 -37.97 17.31
CA GLU A 691 -22.59 -37.19 16.84
C GLU A 691 -22.48 -35.72 17.26
N ARG A 692 -22.09 -35.43 18.52
CA ARG A 692 -21.82 -34.06 18.98
C ARG A 692 -20.75 -33.40 18.12
N LEU A 693 -19.58 -34.03 17.92
CA LEU A 693 -18.50 -33.51 17.08
C LEU A 693 -18.96 -33.28 15.63
N GLY A 694 -19.71 -34.21 15.05
CA GLY A 694 -20.24 -34.06 13.70
C GLY A 694 -21.25 -32.91 13.56
N SER A 695 -21.96 -32.56 14.64
CA SER A 695 -22.89 -31.43 14.69
C SER A 695 -22.23 -30.08 15.01
N SER A 696 -21.19 -30.07 15.87
CA SER A 696 -20.53 -28.83 16.32
C SER A 696 -19.35 -28.41 15.44
N SER A 697 -18.72 -29.38 14.78
CA SER A 697 -17.49 -29.25 14.01
C SER A 697 -17.63 -29.97 12.66
N PRO A 698 -18.44 -29.42 11.72
CA PRO A 698 -18.65 -30.03 10.40
C PRO A 698 -17.36 -30.17 9.58
N GLU A 699 -16.31 -29.41 9.89
CA GLU A 699 -14.95 -29.55 9.35
C GLU A 699 -14.28 -30.89 9.68
N CYS A 700 -14.73 -31.58 10.73
CA CYS A 700 -14.25 -32.92 11.09
C CYS A 700 -14.94 -34.05 10.31
N LEU A 701 -15.97 -33.75 9.50
CA LEU A 701 -16.69 -34.76 8.72
C LEU A 701 -15.88 -35.16 7.46
N PRO A 702 -15.59 -36.46 7.24
CA PRO A 702 -14.97 -36.92 5.99
C PRO A 702 -15.82 -36.66 4.75
N GLN A 703 -17.15 -36.56 4.93
CA GLN A 703 -18.14 -36.26 3.90
C GLN A 703 -19.30 -35.45 4.52
N PRO A 704 -19.76 -34.33 3.93
CA PRO A 704 -20.74 -33.42 4.55
C PRO A 704 -22.12 -34.00 4.90
N GLN A 705 -22.44 -35.18 4.37
CA GLN A 705 -23.75 -35.85 4.54
C GLN A 705 -23.68 -37.07 5.47
N ARG A 706 -22.49 -37.41 5.99
CA ARG A 706 -22.26 -38.64 6.74
C ARG A 706 -21.92 -38.33 8.18
N ARG A 707 -22.58 -39.00 9.12
CA ARG A 707 -22.28 -38.86 10.55
C ARG A 707 -20.99 -39.60 10.93
N LEU A 708 -20.30 -39.14 11.96
CA LEU A 708 -19.05 -39.78 12.45
C LEU A 708 -19.29 -41.12 13.15
N ASN A 709 -20.50 -41.37 13.66
CA ASN A 709 -20.93 -42.64 14.24
C ASN A 709 -21.44 -43.66 13.20
N GLU A 710 -21.44 -43.33 11.90
CA GLU A 710 -21.78 -44.30 10.85
C GLU A 710 -20.56 -45.17 10.46
N PRO A 711 -20.68 -46.51 10.43
CA PRO A 711 -19.58 -47.39 10.07
C PRO A 711 -19.07 -47.08 8.65
N ALA A 712 -17.76 -47.19 8.46
CA ALA A 712 -17.08 -46.95 7.18
C ALA A 712 -17.67 -47.81 6.03
N PRO A 713 -17.64 -47.36 4.76
CA PRO A 713 -18.14 -48.18 3.66
C PRO A 713 -17.18 -49.36 3.42
N PRO A 714 -17.67 -50.51 2.93
CA PRO A 714 -16.80 -51.63 2.62
C PRO A 714 -15.73 -51.22 1.57
N PRO A 715 -14.48 -51.69 1.73
CA PRO A 715 -13.39 -51.32 0.82
C PRO A 715 -13.68 -51.77 -0.61
N ARG A 716 -13.32 -50.92 -1.59
CA ARG A 716 -13.57 -51.20 -3.02
C ARG A 716 -12.89 -52.52 -3.43
N GLY A 717 -13.71 -53.49 -3.84
CA GLY A 717 -13.26 -54.84 -4.23
C GLY A 717 -13.72 -55.97 -3.30
N MET A 718 -14.32 -55.64 -2.15
CA MET A 718 -14.91 -56.61 -1.23
C MET A 718 -16.40 -56.81 -1.51
N SER A 719 -16.88 -58.05 -1.58
CA SER A 719 -18.32 -58.33 -1.68
C SER A 719 -18.99 -58.39 -0.30
N ALA A 720 -20.28 -58.06 -0.22
CA ALA A 720 -21.05 -58.13 1.03
C ALA A 720 -21.12 -59.56 1.63
N GLU A 721 -20.89 -60.60 0.81
CA GLU A 721 -20.78 -61.98 1.27
C GLU A 721 -19.40 -62.27 1.89
N GLN A 722 -18.32 -61.71 1.34
CA GLN A 722 -16.99 -61.79 1.94
C GLN A 722 -16.94 -61.06 3.28
N GLU A 723 -17.54 -59.87 3.36
CA GLU A 723 -17.66 -59.08 4.59
C GLU A 723 -18.42 -59.85 5.68
N ARG A 724 -19.60 -60.40 5.34
CA ARG A 724 -20.38 -61.24 6.27
C ARG A 724 -19.63 -62.49 6.72
N SER A 725 -18.93 -63.16 5.80
CA SER A 725 -18.13 -64.35 6.09
C SER A 725 -16.98 -64.05 7.07
N ILE A 726 -16.29 -62.92 6.91
CA ILE A 726 -15.24 -62.48 7.84
C ILE A 726 -15.84 -62.06 9.18
N GLY A 727 -16.97 -61.33 9.20
CA GLY A 727 -17.68 -60.99 10.43
C GLY A 727 -18.11 -62.23 11.23
N GLU A 728 -18.69 -63.23 10.56
CA GLU A 728 -19.02 -64.51 11.19
C GLU A 728 -17.79 -65.31 11.66
N ALA A 729 -16.66 -65.23 10.95
CA ALA A 729 -15.42 -65.89 11.35
C ALA A 729 -14.84 -65.22 12.61
N LEU A 730 -14.85 -63.89 12.68
CA LEU A 730 -14.45 -63.11 13.85
C LEU A 730 -15.36 -63.39 15.06
N LEU A 731 -16.69 -63.41 14.86
CA LEU A 731 -17.64 -63.75 15.92
C LEU A 731 -17.45 -65.21 16.40
N ARG A 732 -17.24 -66.16 15.49
CA ARG A 732 -16.92 -67.56 15.85
C ARG A 732 -15.58 -67.68 16.57
N GLN A 733 -14.58 -66.87 16.22
CA GLN A 733 -13.29 -66.87 16.91
C GLN A 733 -13.38 -66.21 18.29
N SER A 734 -14.03 -65.05 18.41
CA SER A 734 -14.29 -64.39 19.69
C SER A 734 -15.10 -65.27 20.65
N ALA A 735 -16.14 -65.97 20.15
CA ALA A 735 -16.89 -66.94 20.94
C ALA A 735 -16.01 -68.13 21.41
N ARG A 736 -15.12 -68.64 20.54
CA ARG A 736 -14.14 -69.68 20.90
C ARG A 736 -13.12 -69.20 21.92
N GLU A 737 -12.60 -67.99 21.78
CA GLU A 737 -11.65 -67.37 22.71
C GLU A 737 -12.30 -67.10 24.07
N THR A 738 -13.54 -66.61 24.08
CA THR A 738 -14.35 -66.41 25.29
C THR A 738 -14.63 -67.73 26.01
N GLU A 739 -14.96 -68.80 25.27
CA GLU A 739 -15.14 -70.14 25.85
C GLU A 739 -13.81 -70.74 26.34
N LEU A 740 -12.69 -70.48 25.64
CA LEU A 740 -11.34 -70.87 26.09
C LEU A 740 -10.92 -70.14 27.38
N LEU A 741 -11.26 -68.86 27.51
CA LEU A 741 -11.08 -68.07 28.73
C LEU A 741 -11.96 -68.61 29.86
N ARG A 742 -13.22 -68.98 29.58
CA ARG A 742 -14.14 -69.59 30.54
C ARG A 742 -13.67 -70.96 31.02
N GLN A 743 -13.11 -71.78 30.14
CA GLN A 743 -12.55 -73.11 30.48
C GLN A 743 -11.21 -73.05 31.22
N ARG A 744 -10.46 -71.93 31.14
CA ARG A 744 -9.14 -71.76 31.78
C ARG A 744 -9.15 -71.14 33.19
N GLY A 745 -10.34 -71.03 33.82
CA GLY A 745 -10.52 -70.86 35.28
C GLY A 745 -9.53 -69.97 36.05
N HIS A 746 -9.80 -68.66 36.10
CA HIS A 746 -9.28 -67.73 37.12
C HIS A 746 -7.78 -67.80 37.47
N ARG A 747 -6.87 -67.86 36.47
CA ARG A 747 -5.42 -67.63 36.69
C ARG A 747 -4.78 -66.52 35.86
N LEU A 748 -5.59 -65.75 35.14
CA LEU A 748 -5.23 -64.42 34.68
C LEU A 748 -6.32 -63.48 35.19
N ALA A 749 -5.97 -62.58 36.09
CA ALA A 749 -6.79 -61.40 36.29
C ALA A 749 -6.87 -60.67 34.93
N PRO A 750 -8.02 -60.10 34.54
CA PRO A 750 -8.02 -59.17 33.42
C PRO A 750 -6.94 -58.12 33.71
N LEU A 751 -6.07 -57.83 32.73
CA LEU A 751 -5.42 -56.51 32.72
C LEU A 751 -6.55 -55.52 32.46
N GLN A 752 -7.27 -55.13 33.51
CA GLN A 752 -8.06 -53.92 33.46
C GLN A 752 -7.09 -52.80 33.09
N PRO A 753 -7.41 -51.98 32.07
CA PRO A 753 -6.63 -50.78 31.83
C PRO A 753 -6.58 -49.99 33.16
N PRO A 754 -5.41 -49.46 33.55
CA PRO A 754 -5.30 -48.75 34.81
C PRO A 754 -6.38 -47.66 34.87
N PRO A 755 -7.08 -47.47 36.01
CA PRO A 755 -8.13 -46.47 36.12
C PRO A 755 -7.54 -45.10 35.71
N PRO A 756 -8.31 -44.27 34.98
CA PRO A 756 -7.80 -43.02 34.42
C PRO A 756 -7.22 -42.16 35.55
N ALA A 757 -5.89 -42.02 35.56
CA ALA A 757 -5.20 -41.33 36.63
C ALA A 757 -5.57 -39.84 36.61
N THR A 758 -6.00 -39.32 37.75
CA THR A 758 -6.24 -37.87 37.92
C THR A 758 -4.97 -37.10 37.55
N PRO A 759 -5.05 -36.03 36.74
CA PRO A 759 -3.86 -35.28 36.31
C PRO A 759 -3.24 -34.52 37.49
N GLN A 760 -2.09 -34.98 37.99
CA GLN A 760 -1.43 -34.39 39.18
C GLN A 760 -0.32 -33.37 38.87
N GLY A 761 -0.03 -33.09 37.60
CA GLY A 761 1.04 -32.18 37.18
C GLY A 761 0.56 -30.79 36.75
N SER A 762 1.26 -29.73 37.20
CA SER A 762 1.04 -28.33 36.77
C SER A 762 1.24 -28.08 35.27
N PHE A 763 1.83 -29.04 34.57
CA PHE A 763 2.11 -29.01 33.13
C PHE A 763 1.55 -30.26 32.40
N TYR A 764 0.66 -31.02 33.05
CA TYR A 764 0.13 -32.28 32.55
C TYR A 764 -0.55 -32.17 31.17
N PHE A 765 -1.41 -31.17 30.95
CA PHE A 765 -2.16 -31.01 29.71
C PHE A 765 -1.25 -30.50 28.58
N CYS A 766 -0.28 -29.63 28.89
CA CYS A 766 0.75 -29.24 27.93
C CYS A 766 1.60 -30.45 27.51
N ARG A 767 1.99 -31.30 28.45
CA ARG A 767 2.71 -32.56 28.17
C ARG A 767 1.89 -33.51 27.30
N LEU A 768 0.58 -33.65 27.56
CA LEU A 768 -0.32 -34.46 26.75
C LEU A 768 -0.40 -33.93 25.30
N LEU A 769 -0.52 -32.61 25.12
CA LEU A 769 -0.52 -31.98 23.80
C LEU A 769 0.83 -32.17 23.08
N LEU A 770 1.96 -32.00 23.77
CA LEU A 770 3.30 -32.26 23.23
C LEU A 770 3.47 -33.72 22.76
N ASP A 771 2.88 -34.66 23.50
CA ASP A 771 2.90 -36.09 23.17
C ASP A 771 2.05 -36.39 21.93
N GLN A 772 0.82 -35.86 21.87
CA GLN A 772 -0.09 -35.97 20.72
C GLN A 772 0.48 -35.34 19.44
N LEU A 773 1.22 -34.23 19.57
CA LEU A 773 1.94 -33.60 18.46
C LEU A 773 3.25 -34.32 18.08
N GLY A 774 3.61 -35.41 18.79
CA GLY A 774 4.83 -36.18 18.57
C GLY A 774 6.11 -35.45 18.94
N MET A 775 6.04 -34.34 19.69
CA MET A 775 7.20 -33.51 20.04
C MET A 775 8.12 -34.18 21.09
N ASN A 776 7.60 -35.16 21.83
CA ASN A 776 8.38 -36.02 22.73
C ASN A 776 9.06 -37.21 22.00
N SER A 777 8.87 -37.36 20.68
CA SER A 777 9.50 -38.46 19.94
C SER A 777 11.00 -38.25 19.75
N TRP A 778 11.75 -39.36 19.69
CA TRP A 778 13.19 -39.35 19.42
C TRP A 778 13.53 -38.64 18.09
N ASP A 779 12.72 -38.84 17.06
CA ASP A 779 12.94 -38.25 15.73
C ASP A 779 12.90 -36.71 15.74
N ARG A 780 12.06 -36.12 16.59
CA ARG A 780 11.94 -34.66 16.75
C ARG A 780 13.07 -34.03 17.56
N ARG A 781 13.86 -34.83 18.31
CA ARG A 781 14.92 -34.31 19.19
C ARG A 781 15.99 -33.49 18.47
N LYS A 782 16.17 -33.67 17.15
CA LYS A 782 17.10 -32.88 16.32
C LYS A 782 16.70 -31.41 16.14
N SER A 783 15.41 -31.07 16.26
CA SER A 783 14.92 -29.69 16.08
C SER A 783 14.25 -29.12 17.33
N PHE A 784 13.65 -29.98 18.17
CA PHE A 784 12.93 -29.57 19.38
C PHE A 784 13.85 -29.57 20.61
N HIS A 785 14.00 -28.41 21.27
CA HIS A 785 14.87 -28.21 22.45
C HIS A 785 14.19 -27.36 23.53
N LEU A 786 14.64 -27.46 24.79
CA LEU A 786 14.28 -26.51 25.86
C LEU A 786 15.09 -25.21 25.77
N LEU A 787 14.53 -24.12 26.29
CA LEU A 787 15.18 -22.81 26.43
C LEU A 787 15.58 -22.50 27.87
N LYS A 788 16.82 -22.07 28.05
CA LYS A 788 17.40 -21.70 29.35
C LYS A 788 16.76 -20.44 29.91
N LYS A 789 15.78 -20.62 30.80
CA LYS A 789 15.08 -19.54 31.52
C LYS A 789 16.06 -18.72 32.37
N ASN A 790 16.25 -17.45 32.01
CA ASN A 790 17.05 -16.50 32.79
C ASN A 790 16.65 -15.04 32.48
N SER A 791 17.21 -14.08 33.23
CA SER A 791 16.90 -12.65 33.08
C SER A 791 17.36 -12.03 31.75
N LYS A 792 18.39 -12.59 31.10
CA LYS A 792 18.80 -12.18 29.74
C LYS A 792 17.74 -12.59 28.71
N LEU A 793 17.27 -13.84 28.75
CA LEU A 793 16.18 -14.33 27.90
C LEU A 793 14.90 -13.49 28.08
N LEU A 794 14.56 -13.15 29.32
CA LEU A 794 13.40 -12.30 29.63
C LEU A 794 13.47 -10.94 28.91
N ARG A 795 14.63 -10.27 28.97
CA ARG A 795 14.85 -8.99 28.29
C ARG A 795 14.85 -9.13 26.77
N GLU A 796 15.45 -10.19 26.24
CA GLU A 796 15.50 -10.45 24.80
C GLU A 796 14.13 -10.81 24.22
N LEU A 797 13.30 -11.58 24.94
CA LEU A 797 11.91 -11.83 24.57
C LEU A 797 11.03 -10.57 24.64
N LYS A 798 11.17 -9.72 25.67
CA LYS A 798 10.50 -8.41 25.70
C LYS A 798 10.89 -7.54 24.49
N ASN A 799 12.17 -7.53 24.13
CA ASN A 799 12.66 -6.77 22.97
C ASN A 799 12.12 -7.34 21.64
N LEU A 800 12.11 -8.66 21.47
CA LEU A 800 11.55 -9.34 20.30
C LEU A 800 10.04 -9.08 20.16
N ASP A 801 9.29 -9.11 21.26
CA ASP A 801 7.84 -8.84 21.26
C ASP A 801 7.51 -7.36 20.97
N SER A 802 8.44 -6.43 21.20
CA SER A 802 8.28 -5.01 20.82
C SER A 802 8.65 -4.69 19.36
N ARG A 803 9.15 -5.65 18.58
CA ARG A 803 9.50 -5.43 17.16
C ARG A 803 8.26 -5.44 16.28
N GLN A 804 8.22 -4.54 15.29
CA GLN A 804 7.14 -4.48 14.32
C GLN A 804 7.08 -5.78 13.48
N CYS A 805 5.85 -6.17 13.13
CA CYS A 805 5.57 -7.39 12.35
C CYS A 805 5.04 -7.07 10.94
N ARG A 806 5.08 -5.79 10.54
CA ARG A 806 4.68 -5.23 9.25
C ARG A 806 5.64 -4.11 8.85
N GLU A 807 5.64 -3.75 7.58
CA GLU A 807 6.30 -2.54 7.10
C GLU A 807 5.52 -1.31 7.60
N THR A 808 6.18 -0.37 8.26
CA THR A 808 5.52 0.82 8.83
C THR A 808 5.91 2.10 8.09
N HIS A 809 4.93 2.97 7.82
CA HIS A 809 5.13 4.29 7.25
C HIS A 809 4.43 5.38 8.08
N LYS A 810 5.06 6.55 8.12
CA LYS A 810 4.56 7.78 8.74
C LYS A 810 4.52 8.84 7.65
N ILE A 811 3.35 9.43 7.42
CA ILE A 811 3.09 10.32 6.29
C ILE A 811 2.44 11.60 6.82
N ALA A 812 3.07 12.75 6.58
CA ALA A 812 2.51 14.04 6.97
C ALA A 812 1.44 14.51 5.98
N VAL A 813 0.33 15.07 6.48
CA VAL A 813 -0.74 15.63 5.66
C VAL A 813 -1.01 17.08 6.07
N PHE A 814 -0.62 18.01 5.22
CA PHE A 814 -0.83 19.45 5.40
C PHE A 814 -2.07 19.92 4.65
N TYR A 815 -2.84 20.82 5.25
CA TYR A 815 -3.94 21.55 4.61
C TYR A 815 -3.60 23.04 4.54
N ILE A 816 -3.63 23.60 3.34
CA ILE A 816 -3.38 25.02 3.05
C ILE A 816 -4.64 25.60 2.44
N ALA A 817 -5.30 26.48 3.20
CA ALA A 817 -6.50 27.17 2.78
C ALA A 817 -6.20 28.29 1.77
N GLU A 818 -7.24 28.83 1.13
CA GLU A 818 -7.12 30.02 0.31
C GLU A 818 -6.51 31.19 1.10
N GLY A 819 -5.59 31.93 0.47
CA GLY A 819 -4.89 33.07 1.06
C GLY A 819 -3.71 32.75 2.00
N GLN A 820 -3.58 31.54 2.54
CA GLN A 820 -2.50 31.22 3.49
C GLN A 820 -1.12 31.09 2.81
N GLU A 821 -0.13 31.88 3.27
CA GLU A 821 1.27 31.79 2.82
C GLU A 821 2.32 31.69 3.95
N ASP A 822 1.90 31.74 5.22
CA ASP A 822 2.79 31.63 6.39
C ASP A 822 2.64 30.29 7.15
N LYS A 823 3.73 29.84 7.77
CA LYS A 823 3.79 28.56 8.48
C LYS A 823 2.79 28.48 9.65
N CYS A 824 2.58 29.59 10.36
CA CYS A 824 1.80 29.59 11.59
C CYS A 824 0.30 29.46 11.30
N SER A 825 -0.24 30.20 10.33
CA SER A 825 -1.64 30.09 9.92
C SER A 825 -1.99 28.70 9.36
N ILE A 826 -1.10 28.11 8.56
CA ILE A 826 -1.26 26.75 8.02
C ILE A 826 -1.29 25.71 9.15
N LEU A 827 -0.41 25.82 10.15
CA LEU A 827 -0.40 24.90 11.30
C LEU A 827 -1.51 25.19 12.32
N ALA A 828 -2.09 26.40 12.32
CA ALA A 828 -3.23 26.73 13.17
C ALA A 828 -4.55 26.06 12.72
N ASN A 829 -4.65 25.65 11.45
CA ASN A 829 -5.84 25.02 10.87
C ASN A 829 -6.33 23.80 11.69
N ALA A 830 -7.59 23.89 12.14
CA ALA A 830 -8.29 22.84 12.92
C ALA A 830 -9.29 22.00 12.09
N ARG A 831 -9.60 22.42 10.86
CA ARG A 831 -10.46 21.72 9.89
C ARG A 831 -10.11 22.15 8.47
N GLY A 832 -10.32 21.29 7.48
CA GLY A 832 -10.19 21.66 6.08
C GLY A 832 -11.54 21.92 5.38
N SER A 833 -11.50 21.96 4.05
CA SER A 833 -12.70 21.97 3.19
C SER A 833 -13.38 20.60 3.15
N GLN A 834 -14.62 20.53 2.64
CA GLN A 834 -15.31 19.24 2.48
C GLN A 834 -14.53 18.27 1.59
N ALA A 835 -13.95 18.75 0.48
CA ALA A 835 -13.18 17.90 -0.43
C ALA A 835 -11.89 17.37 0.22
N TYR A 836 -11.26 18.17 1.11
CA TYR A 836 -10.14 17.71 1.92
C TYR A 836 -10.55 16.67 2.95
N GLU A 837 -11.63 16.89 3.70
CA GLU A 837 -12.11 15.94 4.71
C GLU A 837 -12.61 14.63 4.07
N ASP A 838 -13.26 14.68 2.89
CA ASP A 838 -13.61 13.52 2.07
C ASP A 838 -12.35 12.72 1.64
N PHE A 839 -11.29 13.42 1.25
CA PHE A 839 -10.00 12.82 0.91
C PHE A 839 -9.33 12.16 2.13
N VAL A 840 -9.28 12.86 3.27
CA VAL A 840 -8.70 12.35 4.53
C VAL A 840 -9.47 11.11 5.01
N ALA A 841 -10.80 11.13 4.96
CA ALA A 841 -11.63 9.97 5.26
C ALA A 841 -11.44 8.79 4.29
N GLY A 842 -10.97 9.06 3.07
CA GLY A 842 -10.60 8.04 2.09
C GLY A 842 -9.21 7.42 2.29
N LEU A 843 -8.32 8.02 3.08
CA LEU A 843 -6.95 7.53 3.28
C LEU A 843 -6.86 6.27 4.15
N GLY A 844 -7.82 6.07 5.06
CA GLY A 844 -7.83 4.96 6.01
C GLY A 844 -8.97 5.06 7.02
N TRP A 845 -8.97 4.18 8.01
CA TRP A 845 -9.92 4.22 9.11
C TRP A 845 -9.52 5.31 10.11
N GLU A 846 -10.46 6.18 10.50
CA GLU A 846 -10.25 7.09 11.64
C GLU A 846 -10.17 6.25 12.93
N VAL A 847 -9.02 6.25 13.60
CA VAL A 847 -8.79 5.50 14.84
C VAL A 847 -8.60 6.42 16.03
N GLU A 848 -9.10 6.02 17.20
CA GLU A 848 -8.90 6.72 18.47
C GLU A 848 -7.53 6.38 19.06
N LEU A 849 -6.67 7.38 19.25
CA LEU A 849 -5.27 7.19 19.67
C LEU A 849 -5.13 6.65 21.10
N SER A 850 -6.14 6.83 21.95
CA SER A 850 -6.14 6.30 23.32
C SER A 850 -6.15 4.75 23.31
N THR A 851 -7.03 4.16 22.51
CA THR A 851 -7.35 2.72 22.45
C THR A 851 -6.66 1.98 21.29
N HIS A 852 -6.16 2.67 20.27
CA HIS A 852 -5.58 2.06 19.07
C HIS A 852 -4.48 1.03 19.36
N GLY A 853 -4.57 -0.17 18.79
CA GLY A 853 -3.63 -1.28 19.03
C GLY A 853 -2.50 -1.45 18.02
N GLY A 854 -2.47 -0.67 16.93
CA GLY A 854 -1.47 -0.77 15.86
C GLY A 854 -0.34 0.26 15.95
N PHE A 855 0.32 0.48 14.82
CA PHE A 855 1.45 1.40 14.69
C PHE A 855 1.07 2.87 14.95
N MET A 856 1.64 3.45 16.01
CA MET A 856 1.33 4.81 16.47
C MET A 856 2.15 5.94 15.80
N GLY A 857 3.19 5.66 15.00
CA GLY A 857 3.99 6.71 14.32
C GLY A 857 4.79 7.68 15.20
N GLY A 858 4.72 7.52 16.53
CA GLY A 858 5.21 8.50 17.52
C GLY A 858 4.11 9.36 18.15
N LEU A 859 2.86 9.25 17.69
CA LEU A 859 1.69 9.86 18.33
C LEU A 859 1.46 9.28 19.74
N GLN A 860 0.86 10.09 20.62
CA GLN A 860 0.72 9.78 22.04
C GLN A 860 -0.74 9.51 22.44
N ARG A 861 -0.94 8.49 23.29
CA ARG A 861 -2.25 8.08 23.82
C ARG A 861 -2.90 9.09 24.80
N ASN A 862 -2.13 10.08 25.26
CA ASN A 862 -2.52 11.06 26.28
C ASN A 862 -3.26 12.29 25.71
N GLY A 863 -3.58 12.30 24.40
CA GLY A 863 -4.24 13.43 23.73
C GLY A 863 -3.30 14.55 23.27
N SER A 864 -2.02 14.56 23.66
CA SER A 864 -1.10 15.68 23.35
C SER A 864 -0.73 15.81 21.88
N THR A 865 -1.07 14.81 21.06
CA THR A 865 -0.88 14.79 19.60
C THR A 865 -2.21 14.64 18.87
N GLY A 866 -3.33 14.99 19.52
CA GLY A 866 -4.69 14.77 19.01
C GLY A 866 -5.38 13.57 19.66
N HIS A 867 -6.66 13.40 19.36
CA HIS A 867 -7.48 12.27 19.83
C HIS A 867 -7.64 11.17 18.78
N THR A 868 -7.58 11.52 17.50
CA THR A 868 -7.76 10.60 16.37
C THR A 868 -6.70 10.82 15.29
N ALA A 869 -6.50 9.80 14.46
CA ALA A 869 -5.75 9.91 13.21
C ALA A 869 -6.32 8.91 12.18
N PRO A 870 -6.21 9.18 10.87
CA PRO A 870 -6.42 8.14 9.87
C PRO A 870 -5.29 7.12 9.91
N TYR A 871 -5.67 5.85 9.85
CA TYR A 871 -4.77 4.71 9.88
C TYR A 871 -5.18 3.71 8.79
N TYR A 872 -4.21 3.27 8.00
CA TYR A 872 -4.37 2.28 6.94
C TYR A 872 -3.52 1.05 7.24
N ALA A 873 -4.05 -0.15 7.02
CA ALA A 873 -3.27 -1.37 7.19
C ALA A 873 -3.72 -2.49 6.26
N THR A 874 -2.74 -3.26 5.80
CA THR A 874 -2.90 -4.57 5.16
C THR A 874 -2.37 -5.67 6.09
N SER A 875 -2.23 -6.89 5.56
CA SER A 875 -1.48 -7.95 6.24
C SER A 875 0.04 -7.69 6.24
N THR A 876 0.55 -6.77 5.43
CA THR A 876 1.99 -6.54 5.19
C THR A 876 2.46 -5.14 5.58
N VAL A 877 1.57 -4.15 5.56
CA VAL A 877 1.89 -2.71 5.72
C VAL A 877 0.99 -2.05 6.77
N GLU A 878 1.53 -1.10 7.52
CA GLU A 878 0.80 -0.13 8.35
C GLU A 878 1.21 1.30 7.97
N ILE A 879 0.24 2.20 7.87
CA ILE A 879 0.45 3.63 7.70
C ILE A 879 -0.37 4.36 8.76
N ILE A 880 0.26 5.30 9.45
CA ILE A 880 -0.47 6.31 10.21
C ILE A 880 -0.21 7.68 9.60
N PHE A 881 -1.28 8.43 9.38
CA PHE A 881 -1.22 9.75 8.77
C PHE A 881 -1.13 10.80 9.87
N HIS A 882 -0.03 11.53 9.89
CA HIS A 882 0.12 12.72 10.71
C HIS A 882 -0.68 13.85 10.05
N VAL A 883 -1.97 13.94 10.36
CA VAL A 883 -2.87 14.94 9.78
C VAL A 883 -2.82 16.22 10.58
N SER A 884 -2.37 17.31 9.94
CA SER A 884 -2.28 18.63 10.57
C SER A 884 -3.58 19.08 11.23
N THR A 885 -4.74 18.94 10.58
CA THR A 885 -6.04 19.35 11.18
C THR A 885 -6.51 18.50 12.36
N ARG A 886 -5.91 17.32 12.60
CA ARG A 886 -6.22 16.46 13.76
C ARG A 886 -5.31 16.70 14.97
N MET A 887 -4.24 17.49 14.81
CA MET A 887 -3.28 17.81 15.88
C MET A 887 -3.59 19.17 16.55
N PRO A 888 -3.50 19.28 17.88
CA PRO A 888 -3.73 20.52 18.62
C PRO A 888 -2.87 21.70 18.14
N SER A 889 -3.44 22.90 18.20
CA SER A 889 -2.84 24.18 17.79
C SER A 889 -3.19 25.33 18.73
N ASP A 890 -3.55 25.01 19.98
CA ASP A 890 -4.01 25.94 21.04
C ASP A 890 -2.88 26.78 21.66
N SER A 891 -1.62 26.38 21.48
CA SER A 891 -0.45 26.98 22.12
C SER A 891 0.83 26.79 21.31
N ASP A 892 1.85 27.64 21.49
CA ASP A 892 3.13 27.53 20.77
C ASP A 892 3.86 26.19 21.00
N ASP A 893 3.71 25.60 22.19
CA ASP A 893 4.20 24.26 22.51
C ASP A 893 3.42 23.18 21.72
N SER A 894 2.10 23.32 21.57
CA SER A 894 1.31 22.43 20.70
C SER A 894 1.72 22.54 19.22
N LEU A 895 1.94 23.75 18.70
CA LEU A 895 2.42 23.98 17.34
C LEU A 895 3.84 23.41 17.13
N THR A 896 4.70 23.52 18.14
CA THR A 896 6.05 22.94 18.12
C THR A 896 6.01 21.41 18.11
N LYS A 897 5.12 20.79 18.91
CA LYS A 897 4.88 19.33 18.89
C LYS A 897 4.32 18.88 17.53
N LYS A 898 3.31 19.59 17.02
CA LYS A 898 2.69 19.36 15.71
C LYS A 898 3.73 19.37 14.59
N LEU A 899 4.60 20.37 14.55
CA LEU A 899 5.70 20.45 13.59
C LEU A 899 6.78 19.37 13.82
N ARG A 900 7.03 18.93 15.05
CA ARG A 900 7.95 17.81 15.35
C ARG A 900 7.46 16.47 14.81
N HIS A 901 6.15 16.24 14.73
CA HIS A 901 5.61 15.03 14.11
C HIS A 901 5.57 15.18 12.59
N LEU A 902 4.93 16.25 12.09
CA LEU A 902 4.76 16.51 10.66
C LEU A 902 6.08 16.70 9.90
N GLY A 903 6.98 17.54 10.43
CA GLY A 903 8.19 17.99 9.73
C GLY A 903 9.39 17.05 9.82
N ASN A 904 9.24 15.90 10.49
CA ASN A 904 10.25 14.84 10.57
C ASN A 904 9.90 13.63 9.68
N ASP A 905 8.84 13.70 8.88
CA ASP A 905 8.42 12.62 7.97
C ASP A 905 9.17 12.69 6.63
N GLU A 906 9.39 11.53 6.00
CA GLU A 906 10.12 11.43 4.72
C GLU A 906 9.25 11.87 3.54
N VAL A 907 7.93 11.66 3.66
CA VAL A 907 6.93 11.90 2.61
C VAL A 907 5.85 12.81 3.16
N HIS A 908 5.65 13.96 2.50
CA HIS A 908 4.62 14.94 2.84
C HIS A 908 3.55 14.98 1.74
N VAL A 909 2.28 14.86 2.12
CA VAL A 909 1.13 15.19 1.28
C VAL A 909 0.69 16.61 1.61
N VAL A 910 0.52 17.46 0.60
CA VAL A 910 0.12 18.86 0.76
C VAL A 910 -1.16 19.10 -0.03
N TRP A 911 -2.29 19.29 0.66
CA TRP A 911 -3.51 19.77 0.04
C TRP A 911 -3.48 21.29 -0.05
N SER A 912 -3.54 21.84 -1.27
CA SER A 912 -3.44 23.29 -1.50
C SER A 912 -4.64 23.82 -2.27
N GLU A 913 -5.50 24.54 -1.54
CA GLU A 913 -6.60 25.35 -2.11
C GLU A 913 -6.15 26.80 -2.38
N HIS A 914 -4.92 27.13 -1.96
CA HIS A 914 -4.31 28.42 -2.18
C HIS A 914 -4.21 28.78 -3.68
N THR A 915 -4.30 30.08 -3.98
CA THR A 915 -4.38 30.60 -5.35
C THR A 915 -3.06 30.49 -6.12
N ARG A 916 -1.92 30.44 -5.42
CA ARG A 916 -0.57 30.19 -5.98
C ARG A 916 -0.14 28.72 -5.82
N ASN A 917 0.91 28.34 -6.54
CA ASN A 917 1.53 27.02 -6.39
C ASN A 917 2.26 26.90 -5.05
N TYR A 918 2.31 25.70 -4.48
CA TYR A 918 3.01 25.44 -3.24
C TYR A 918 4.53 25.66 -3.40
N ARG A 919 5.18 26.15 -2.35
CA ARG A 919 6.61 26.44 -2.31
C ARG A 919 7.23 25.74 -1.10
N ARG A 920 8.30 24.95 -1.31
CA ARG A 920 8.98 24.20 -0.23
C ARG A 920 9.43 25.07 0.95
N GLY A 921 9.68 26.36 0.73
CA GLY A 921 10.05 27.32 1.78
C GLY A 921 8.92 27.75 2.73
N ILE A 922 7.65 27.45 2.44
CA ILE A 922 6.52 27.83 3.33
C ILE A 922 6.59 27.02 4.63
N ILE A 923 6.78 25.71 4.53
CA ILE A 923 7.04 24.80 5.65
C ILE A 923 8.47 24.26 5.51
N PRO A 924 9.49 25.01 5.99
CA PRO A 924 10.87 24.59 5.87
C PRO A 924 11.17 23.39 6.77
N THR A 925 11.58 22.28 6.15
CA THR A 925 11.97 21.03 6.83
C THR A 925 13.22 20.44 6.16
N ASP A 926 14.14 19.93 6.97
CA ASP A 926 15.31 19.17 6.49
C ASP A 926 14.89 17.80 5.91
N PHE A 927 13.82 17.24 6.48
CA PHE A 927 13.06 16.08 5.98
C PHE A 927 12.05 16.49 4.90
N GLY A 928 11.10 15.61 4.55
CA GLY A 928 10.27 15.75 3.35
C GLY A 928 11.11 15.56 2.10
N ASP A 929 11.72 14.38 1.93
CA ASP A 929 12.47 14.00 0.73
C ASP A 929 11.58 13.92 -0.51
N VAL A 930 10.29 13.62 -0.29
CA VAL A 930 9.22 13.63 -1.29
C VAL A 930 8.04 14.48 -0.79
N LEU A 931 7.54 15.37 -1.66
CA LEU A 931 6.31 16.13 -1.46
C LEU A 931 5.34 15.81 -2.60
N ILE A 932 4.12 15.44 -2.25
CA ILE A 932 3.02 15.18 -3.18
C ILE A 932 1.97 16.26 -2.95
N VAL A 933 1.90 17.25 -3.84
CA VAL A 933 0.98 18.38 -3.74
C VAL A 933 -0.29 18.07 -4.53
N ILE A 934 -1.43 18.20 -3.88
CA ILE A 934 -2.77 17.95 -4.43
C ILE A 934 -3.47 19.30 -4.60
N TYR A 935 -3.88 19.61 -5.83
CA TYR A 935 -4.67 20.80 -6.13
C TYR A 935 -6.06 20.41 -6.64
N PRO A 936 -7.16 20.84 -5.98
CA PRO A 936 -8.51 20.56 -6.43
C PRO A 936 -8.87 21.30 -7.73
N MET A 937 -9.57 20.63 -8.63
CA MET A 937 -10.14 21.21 -9.86
C MET A 937 -11.65 21.34 -9.74
N ARG A 938 -12.24 22.29 -10.49
CA ARG A 938 -13.69 22.54 -10.53
C ARG A 938 -14.54 21.32 -10.96
N SER A 939 -13.93 20.34 -11.62
CA SER A 939 -14.58 19.15 -12.20
C SER A 939 -14.54 17.90 -11.30
N ARG A 940 -14.35 18.04 -9.98
CA ARG A 940 -14.11 16.90 -9.03
C ARG A 940 -12.92 16.01 -9.44
N MET A 941 -11.95 16.60 -10.12
CA MET A 941 -10.65 16.02 -10.41
C MET A 941 -9.56 16.76 -9.62
N PHE A 942 -8.37 16.18 -9.55
CA PHE A 942 -7.25 16.69 -8.78
C PHE A 942 -5.99 16.61 -9.62
N PHE A 943 -5.22 17.70 -9.65
CA PHE A 943 -3.90 17.73 -10.28
C PHE A 943 -2.83 17.46 -9.23
N ILE A 944 -1.89 16.59 -9.58
CA ILE A 944 -0.83 16.10 -8.69
C ILE A 944 0.52 16.63 -9.16
N GLU A 945 1.22 17.34 -8.29
CA GLU A 945 2.60 17.82 -8.49
C GLU A 945 3.51 17.05 -7.52
N ILE A 946 4.58 16.43 -8.03
CA ILE A 946 5.48 15.59 -7.23
C ILE A 946 6.87 16.22 -7.22
N LEU A 947 7.25 16.78 -6.06
CA LEU A 947 8.56 17.39 -5.83
C LEU A 947 9.39 16.44 -4.97
N LYS A 948 10.51 15.92 -5.51
CA LYS A 948 11.41 15.00 -4.79
C LYS A 948 12.86 15.45 -4.88
N LYS A 949 13.69 15.06 -3.90
CA LYS A 949 15.14 15.24 -3.99
C LYS A 949 15.72 14.44 -5.19
N PRO A 950 16.80 14.90 -5.86
CA PRO A 950 17.34 14.26 -7.06
C PRO A 950 17.74 12.80 -6.90
N GLU A 951 18.18 12.42 -5.69
CA GLU A 951 18.71 11.09 -5.35
C GLU A 951 17.61 10.02 -5.24
N VAL A 952 16.36 10.44 -5.00
CA VAL A 952 15.22 9.52 -4.89
C VAL A 952 14.92 8.96 -6.29
N PRO A 953 14.87 7.62 -6.50
CA PRO A 953 14.56 7.04 -7.81
C PRO A 953 13.13 7.36 -8.26
N PHE A 954 12.78 6.97 -9.49
CA PHE A 954 11.39 7.01 -9.93
C PHE A 954 10.56 6.01 -9.09
N PHE A 955 9.35 6.42 -8.69
CA PHE A 955 8.34 5.58 -8.05
C PHE A 955 6.96 5.92 -8.65
N GLY A 956 6.05 4.96 -8.68
CA GLY A 956 4.65 5.14 -9.08
C GLY A 956 3.68 4.81 -7.94
N PRO A 957 2.35 4.71 -8.20
CA PRO A 957 1.68 4.80 -9.49
C PRO A 957 1.37 6.22 -9.99
N LEU A 958 1.42 7.26 -9.14
CA LEU A 958 1.30 8.65 -9.60
C LEU A 958 2.66 9.18 -10.06
N PHE A 959 2.62 10.07 -11.06
CA PHE A 959 3.76 10.78 -11.62
C PHE A 959 3.49 12.29 -11.59
N ASP A 960 4.54 13.10 -11.67
CA ASP A 960 4.42 14.56 -11.70
C ASP A 960 3.57 15.03 -12.89
N GLY A 961 2.53 15.81 -12.63
CA GLY A 961 1.57 16.28 -13.63
C GLY A 961 0.36 15.37 -13.88
N ALA A 962 0.17 14.30 -13.11
CA ALA A 962 -1.00 13.44 -13.21
C ALA A 962 -2.31 14.17 -12.85
N ILE A 963 -3.43 13.78 -13.49
CA ILE A 963 -4.79 14.25 -13.15
C ILE A 963 -5.68 13.04 -12.88
N VAL A 964 -6.33 13.02 -11.71
CA VAL A 964 -7.12 11.89 -11.22
C VAL A 964 -8.51 12.30 -10.72
N THR A 965 -9.45 11.37 -10.75
CA THR A 965 -10.83 11.53 -10.24
C THR A 965 -10.87 11.40 -8.72
N ALA A 966 -11.90 11.99 -8.10
CA ALA A 966 -12.13 11.92 -6.65
C ALA A 966 -12.15 10.49 -6.08
N GLN A 967 -12.73 9.53 -6.81
CA GLN A 967 -12.85 8.14 -6.35
C GLN A 967 -11.51 7.39 -6.31
N LEU A 968 -10.52 7.81 -7.11
CA LEU A 968 -9.21 7.17 -7.16
C LEU A 968 -8.17 7.84 -6.27
N LEU A 969 -8.35 9.14 -5.98
CA LEU A 969 -7.33 9.96 -5.32
C LEU A 969 -6.77 9.31 -4.03
N PRO A 970 -7.58 8.85 -3.05
CA PRO A 970 -7.03 8.37 -1.79
C PRO A 970 -6.20 7.10 -1.94
N SER A 971 -6.65 6.13 -2.76
CA SER A 971 -5.93 4.87 -2.99
C SER A 971 -4.64 5.09 -3.79
N LEU A 972 -4.66 5.95 -4.81
CA LEU A 972 -3.49 6.29 -5.61
C LEU A 972 -2.45 7.07 -4.79
N ILE A 973 -2.89 8.00 -3.93
CA ILE A 973 -1.99 8.71 -3.00
C ILE A 973 -1.40 7.73 -1.98
N CYS A 974 -2.21 6.85 -1.38
CA CYS A 974 -1.74 5.84 -0.42
C CYS A 974 -0.65 4.93 -1.05
N ALA A 975 -0.91 4.35 -2.22
CA ALA A 975 0.07 3.54 -2.94
C ALA A 975 1.35 4.33 -3.30
N THR A 976 1.20 5.57 -3.77
CA THR A 976 2.35 6.43 -4.11
C THR A 976 3.17 6.79 -2.87
N CYS A 977 2.53 7.02 -1.72
CA CYS A 977 3.22 7.31 -0.44
C CYS A 977 4.03 6.12 0.07
N ILE A 978 3.49 4.89 -0.02
CA ILE A 978 4.22 3.66 0.32
C ILE A 978 5.48 3.56 -0.57
N ASN A 979 5.31 3.67 -1.89
CA ASN A 979 6.40 3.51 -2.85
C ASN A 979 7.44 4.64 -2.76
N ALA A 980 7.01 5.87 -2.49
CA ALA A 980 7.89 7.00 -2.18
C ALA A 980 8.72 6.74 -0.92
N SER A 981 8.11 6.27 0.17
CA SER A 981 8.83 5.95 1.40
C SER A 981 9.78 4.75 1.21
N ARG A 982 9.38 3.72 0.44
CA ARG A 982 10.29 2.63 0.04
C ARG A 982 11.48 3.14 -0.79
N ALA A 983 11.25 4.05 -1.73
CA ALA A 983 12.29 4.68 -2.53
C ALA A 983 13.28 5.46 -1.65
N VAL A 984 12.80 6.27 -0.68
CA VAL A 984 13.64 6.99 0.29
C VAL A 984 14.42 6.02 1.19
N LYS A 985 13.74 5.06 1.82
CA LYS A 985 14.36 4.00 2.65
C LYS A 985 15.42 3.20 1.89
N SER A 986 15.28 3.02 0.58
CA SER A 986 16.26 2.31 -0.25
C SER A 986 17.63 3.01 -0.34
N LEU A 987 17.68 4.32 -0.06
CA LEU A 987 18.90 5.13 0.01
C LEU A 987 19.62 5.01 1.36
N ILE A 988 18.92 4.58 2.42
CA ILE A 988 19.48 4.45 3.77
C ILE A 988 20.51 3.30 3.80
N PRO A 989 21.79 3.55 4.11
CA PRO A 989 22.81 2.51 4.14
C PRO A 989 22.48 1.41 5.16
N LEU A 990 22.56 0.15 4.73
CA LEU A 990 22.30 -1.03 5.56
C LEU A 990 20.88 -1.11 6.16
N TYR A 991 19.89 -0.39 5.60
CA TYR A 991 18.48 -0.53 5.99
C TYR A 991 18.05 -2.00 5.97
N GLN A 992 17.38 -2.43 7.05
CA GLN A 992 16.85 -3.79 7.21
C GLN A 992 15.33 -3.73 7.27
N SER A 993 14.68 -4.69 6.61
CA SER A 993 13.24 -4.90 6.71
C SER A 993 12.89 -5.45 8.09
N PHE A 994 11.65 -5.21 8.55
CA PHE A 994 11.19 -5.63 9.89
C PHE A 994 11.41 -7.13 10.18
N TYR A 995 11.24 -7.98 9.17
CA TYR A 995 11.43 -9.42 9.28
C TYR A 995 12.92 -9.84 9.27
N GLU A 996 13.81 -9.02 8.68
CA GLU A 996 15.25 -9.25 8.73
C GLU A 996 15.80 -8.96 10.14
N GLU A 997 15.39 -7.84 10.75
CA GLU A 997 15.69 -7.57 12.16
C GLU A 997 15.15 -8.70 13.07
N ARG A 998 13.89 -9.08 12.86
CA ARG A 998 13.21 -10.10 13.69
C ARG A 998 13.89 -11.46 13.59
N ALA A 999 14.35 -11.86 12.41
CA ALA A 999 15.12 -13.10 12.21
C ALA A 999 16.44 -13.08 12.97
N LEU A 1000 17.20 -11.98 12.91
CA LEU A 1000 18.46 -11.84 13.65
C LEU A 1000 18.25 -11.92 15.16
N TYR A 1001 17.17 -11.35 15.70
CA TYR A 1001 16.82 -11.50 17.11
C TYR A 1001 16.46 -12.94 17.48
N LEU A 1002 15.70 -13.66 16.63
CA LEU A 1002 15.35 -15.07 16.85
C LEU A 1002 16.60 -15.96 16.84
N GLU A 1003 17.46 -15.84 15.83
CA GLU A 1003 18.72 -16.57 15.73
C GLU A 1003 19.62 -16.33 16.94
N ALA A 1004 19.78 -15.07 17.37
CA ALA A 1004 20.56 -14.72 18.55
C ALA A 1004 19.98 -15.31 19.84
N ILE A 1005 18.65 -15.29 20.03
CA ILE A 1005 18.00 -15.91 21.19
C ILE A 1005 18.20 -17.43 21.19
N ILE A 1006 17.99 -18.09 20.05
CA ILE A 1006 18.16 -19.54 19.90
C ILE A 1006 19.62 -19.91 20.20
N GLN A 1007 20.60 -19.25 19.58
CA GLN A 1007 22.01 -19.54 19.79
C GLN A 1007 22.46 -19.31 21.25
N ASN A 1008 21.95 -18.28 21.91
CA ASN A 1008 22.32 -17.94 23.29
C ASN A 1008 21.63 -18.77 24.37
N HIS A 1009 20.43 -19.32 24.10
CA HIS A 1009 19.55 -19.89 25.12
C HIS A 1009 19.09 -21.34 24.87
N LYS A 1010 19.38 -21.94 23.71
CA LYS A 1010 19.08 -23.36 23.41
C LYS A 1010 19.84 -24.30 24.37
N GLU A 1011 19.12 -25.15 25.09
CA GLU A 1011 19.75 -26.16 25.95
C GLU A 1011 20.14 -27.41 25.15
N VAL A 1012 21.41 -27.81 25.32
CA VAL A 1012 21.96 -29.06 24.78
C VAL A 1012 21.89 -30.10 25.89
N MET A 1013 21.02 -31.08 25.71
CA MET A 1013 20.65 -32.09 26.71
C MET A 1013 20.48 -33.45 26.06
N THR A 1014 20.66 -34.53 26.82
CA THR A 1014 20.28 -35.88 26.40
C THR A 1014 18.76 -35.98 26.17
N PHE A 1015 18.29 -37.09 25.61
CA PHE A 1015 16.85 -37.31 25.45
C PHE A 1015 16.18 -37.58 26.80
N GLU A 1016 16.87 -38.31 27.67
CA GLU A 1016 16.47 -38.70 29.01
C GLU A 1016 16.29 -37.46 29.91
N ASP A 1017 17.27 -36.56 29.92
CA ASP A 1017 17.19 -35.31 30.70
C ASP A 1017 16.10 -34.38 30.16
N PHE A 1018 15.98 -34.26 28.84
CA PHE A 1018 14.92 -33.48 28.19
C PHE A 1018 13.53 -34.02 28.56
N ALA A 1019 13.32 -35.34 28.42
CA ALA A 1019 12.06 -35.97 28.77
C ALA A 1019 11.75 -35.79 30.26
N ALA A 1020 12.73 -35.97 31.15
CA ALA A 1020 12.56 -35.74 32.59
C ALA A 1020 12.10 -34.31 32.90
N GLN A 1021 12.68 -33.28 32.27
CA GLN A 1021 12.29 -31.88 32.48
C GLN A 1021 10.94 -31.50 31.85
N VAL A 1022 10.51 -32.16 30.78
CA VAL A 1022 9.17 -32.00 30.20
C VAL A 1022 8.11 -32.72 31.04
N PHE A 1023 8.43 -33.88 31.60
CA PHE A 1023 7.55 -34.62 32.51
C PHE A 1023 7.40 -33.94 33.87
N SER A 1024 8.48 -33.35 34.41
CA SER A 1024 8.48 -32.61 35.66
C SER A 1024 9.27 -31.30 35.51
N PRO A 1025 8.58 -30.19 35.15
CA PRO A 1025 9.17 -28.86 35.11
C PRO A 1025 9.75 -28.44 36.47
N SER A 1026 11.05 -28.69 36.66
CA SER A 1026 11.74 -28.32 37.90
C SER A 1026 11.90 -26.79 38.01
N PRO A 1027 11.66 -26.19 39.19
CA PRO A 1027 11.94 -24.77 39.43
C PRO A 1027 13.45 -24.55 39.58
N SER A 1028 14.15 -24.56 38.44
CA SER A 1028 15.57 -24.22 38.22
C SER A 1028 16.62 -25.00 39.04
N TYR A 1029 17.43 -25.80 38.34
CA TYR A 1029 18.77 -26.17 38.81
C TYR A 1029 19.64 -24.91 38.93
N SER A 1030 19.80 -24.40 40.16
CA SER A 1030 20.96 -23.58 40.49
C SER A 1030 22.20 -24.48 40.49
N LEU A 1031 23.13 -24.27 39.54
CA LEU A 1031 24.46 -24.87 39.60
C LEU A 1031 25.22 -24.30 40.82
N GLY A 1032 25.04 -24.95 41.97
CA GLY A 1032 26.05 -24.94 43.04
C GLY A 1032 27.21 -25.80 42.57
N GLY A 1033 28.38 -25.21 42.38
CA GLY A 1033 29.52 -25.92 41.81
C GLY A 1033 30.15 -26.92 42.79
N THR A 1034 30.33 -28.17 42.34
CA THR A 1034 31.41 -29.10 42.71
C THR A 1034 31.39 -30.25 41.70
N GLY A 1035 32.50 -30.46 40.97
CA GLY A 1035 32.63 -31.48 39.92
C GLY A 1035 33.40 -30.95 38.72
#